data_AF-A0A3M1WZD5-F1
#
_entry.id   AF-A0A3M1WZD5-F1
#
_cell.length_a   1.000
_cell.length_b   1.000
_cell.length_c   1.000
_cell.angle_alpha   90.00
_cell.angle_beta   90.00
_cell.angle_gamma   90.00
#
_symmetry.space_group_name_H-M   'P 1'
#
loop_
_entity.id
_entity.type
_entity.pdbx_description
1 polymer ?
#
loop_
_entity_poly.entity_id
_entity_poly.type
_entity_poly.pdbx_seq_one_letter_code
_entity_poly.pdbx_strand_id
1 'polypeptide(L)'
;RHGHELDQLPANALVQSGPAIPEWHARRHALRWSGPVAPEQTFRLWLLGPRSVSLLKLLAVLAAFLLAARLAGLPLPRPRRAAADAALLLPGLLSLTLCTLPGPVRAETGFPPPELLKQLRERLLEPDACLPHCASLAAARVALARDRLTLELELHAQADTAFPLPAVGGGWQTMDARLDKRPALLRREQGRLVLLLPKGLHHLRLSGRLPPQTQHIDISFPLPAQTARIEIVPGSDWHATPLPTGTAIHRLALERTPPAAAENGSKHRTGDRLQPGPLPELLRVERTLTLGQQSWSVLTRIQREGMNLAPVHIELPLLEGEAPLSATPEVREGHARILLPAGQRSFSFRSRLEIAPRIALVARPDSLPAGKDGWYEVWQVKASPVWHLRHEGLPLTAMADASGHWQLTWQPWPGDSVHIEVLRPAAVPGPTLTLQSLRALARPGAEHTRHELTVQLYATQGETWRPGLPRGAQLQQLVIDGRERPLGQQTLPEIPVTPGRHTIKLAWTEPTGAGWLMRTTAFDAALPTANLHLQLDPGRNRWILFTGGLPIGPAVLYWGTLAVILLLAWALGRSRLTPLGSVQWALLGMGLSQSPAWLGLLVAGWLLALGLRQRHWPARAWLHNLLQILLVLLTVIALLLLFAAVREGLLGRPEMQVSGPAALHQAMLEWYADRAGPELPRGWILSLPLWVYRVLMLGWALWLAFALLGWLRWGW
;
A
#
# COMPACT_ATOMS: atom_id res chain seq x y z
N ARG A 1 -11.34 3.92 29.93
CA ARG A 1 -11.42 5.39 30.03
C ARG A 1 -10.12 6.11 29.65
N HIS A 2 -8.93 5.49 29.70
CA HIS A 2 -7.63 6.15 29.38
C HIS A 2 -7.43 6.63 27.92
N GLY A 3 -8.11 6.03 26.93
CA GLY A 3 -8.00 6.49 25.54
C GLY A 3 -8.61 7.88 25.29
N HIS A 4 -9.67 8.24 26.02
CA HIS A 4 -10.42 9.46 25.73
C HIS A 4 -9.70 10.76 26.06
N GLU A 5 -8.65 10.77 26.90
CA GLU A 5 -7.97 12.00 27.32
C GLU A 5 -6.79 12.37 26.41
N LEU A 6 -6.20 11.38 25.72
CA LEU A 6 -5.12 11.59 24.75
C LEU A 6 -5.64 11.98 23.35
N ASP A 7 -6.84 11.50 23.00
CA ASP A 7 -7.45 11.65 21.67
C ASP A 7 -8.30 12.94 21.50
N GLN A 8 -8.40 13.78 22.53
CA GLN A 8 -9.16 15.03 22.46
C GLN A 8 -8.33 16.13 21.80
N LEU A 9 -8.83 16.60 20.66
CA LEU A 9 -8.37 17.85 20.04
C LEU A 9 -9.03 19.05 20.75
N PRO A 10 -8.36 20.22 20.78
CA PRO A 10 -8.96 21.43 21.34
C PRO A 10 -10.27 21.76 20.65
N ALA A 11 -11.27 22.25 21.41
CA ALA A 11 -12.56 22.68 20.85
C ALA A 11 -12.43 23.72 19.72
N ASN A 12 -11.35 24.52 19.74
CA ASN A 12 -11.05 25.55 18.75
C ASN A 12 -9.99 25.10 17.72
N ALA A 13 -9.56 23.83 17.74
CA ALA A 13 -8.62 23.32 16.76
C ALA A 13 -9.33 23.11 15.41
N LEU A 14 -8.99 23.98 14.46
CA LEU A 14 -9.37 23.80 13.06
C LEU A 14 -8.55 22.64 12.49
N VAL A 15 -9.17 21.46 12.40
CA VAL A 15 -8.59 20.34 11.66
C VAL A 15 -8.67 20.72 10.19
N GLN A 16 -7.55 20.80 9.50
CA GLN A 16 -7.55 21.12 8.08
C GLN A 16 -8.03 19.90 7.28
N SER A 17 -8.88 20.12 6.26
CA SER A 17 -9.28 19.07 5.33
C SER A 17 -8.15 18.63 4.40
N GLY A 18 -7.06 19.41 4.36
CA GLY A 18 -5.93 19.21 3.45
C GLY A 18 -6.28 19.51 2.00
N PRO A 19 -5.30 19.52 1.08
CA PRO A 19 -5.58 19.63 -0.34
C PRO A 19 -6.25 18.36 -0.85
N ALA A 20 -7.10 18.50 -1.87
CA ALA A 20 -7.66 17.35 -2.56
C ALA A 20 -6.57 16.55 -3.28
N ILE A 21 -6.73 15.23 -3.27
CA ILE A 21 -5.79 14.27 -3.83
C ILE A 21 -6.16 14.01 -5.29
N PRO A 22 -5.23 14.16 -6.25
CA PRO A 22 -5.52 13.86 -7.65
C PRO A 22 -5.83 12.37 -7.88
N GLU A 23 -6.86 12.09 -8.69
CA GLU A 23 -7.38 10.75 -9.01
C GLU A 23 -6.84 10.21 -10.35
N TRP A 24 -6.01 10.97 -11.07
CA TRP A 24 -5.55 10.57 -12.40
C TRP A 24 -4.76 9.25 -12.37
N HIS A 25 -5.03 8.40 -13.35
CA HIS A 25 -4.34 7.13 -13.58
C HIS A 25 -3.82 7.10 -15.02
N ALA A 26 -2.77 7.90 -15.27
CA ALA A 26 -2.12 7.99 -16.56
C ALA A 26 -0.88 7.08 -16.59
N ARG A 27 0.13 7.45 -17.37
CA ARG A 27 1.40 6.72 -17.44
C ARG A 27 2.13 6.81 -16.10
N ARG A 28 2.35 5.67 -15.46
CA ARG A 28 3.13 5.57 -14.23
C ARG A 28 4.57 5.21 -14.58
N HIS A 29 5.51 6.00 -14.08
CA HIS A 29 6.95 5.74 -14.20
C HIS A 29 7.49 5.44 -12.80
N ALA A 30 8.01 4.23 -12.59
CA ALA A 30 8.60 3.83 -11.33
C ALA A 30 10.09 4.20 -11.30
N LEU A 31 10.46 5.10 -10.39
CA LEU A 31 11.86 5.37 -10.07
C LEU A 31 12.30 4.40 -8.98
N ARG A 32 13.43 3.72 -9.20
CA ARG A 32 13.98 2.74 -8.25
C ARG A 32 15.42 3.12 -7.95
N TRP A 33 15.79 3.07 -6.67
CA TRP A 33 17.14 3.29 -6.19
C TRP A 33 17.67 1.99 -5.58
N SER A 34 18.94 1.69 -5.83
CA SER A 34 19.65 0.57 -5.21
C SER A 34 20.40 1.09 -3.98
N GLY A 35 19.84 0.88 -2.79
CA GLY A 35 20.45 1.27 -1.51
C GLY A 35 19.72 2.40 -0.78
N PRO A 36 20.15 2.74 0.45
CA PRO A 36 19.55 3.80 1.25
C PRO A 36 19.80 5.18 0.63
N VAL A 37 18.75 6.01 0.55
CA VAL A 37 18.81 7.39 0.04
C VAL A 37 19.08 8.32 1.22
N ALA A 38 20.24 9.00 1.22
CA ALA A 38 20.58 10.01 2.22
C ALA A 38 19.72 11.29 2.01
N PRO A 39 19.33 12.01 3.08
CA PRO A 39 18.47 13.21 2.99
C PRO A 39 18.96 14.31 2.02
N GLU A 40 20.26 14.33 1.72
CA GLU A 40 20.99 15.35 0.97
C GLU A 40 21.04 15.02 -0.54
N GLN A 41 20.65 13.80 -0.93
CA GLN A 41 20.64 13.39 -2.33
C GLN A 41 19.49 14.05 -3.09
N THR A 42 19.83 14.84 -4.11
CA THR A 42 18.85 15.46 -5.00
C THR A 42 18.76 14.73 -6.34
N PHE A 43 17.56 14.60 -6.91
CA PHE A 43 17.37 14.17 -8.30
C PHE A 43 16.75 15.31 -9.12
N ARG A 44 17.04 15.35 -10.42
CA ARG A 44 16.43 16.31 -11.36
C ARG A 44 15.76 15.57 -12.50
N LEU A 45 14.53 15.96 -12.81
CA LEU A 45 13.74 15.39 -13.90
C LEU A 45 13.64 16.42 -15.04
N TRP A 46 14.01 16.02 -16.26
CA TRP A 46 13.86 16.85 -17.46
C TRP A 46 12.65 16.38 -18.25
N LEU A 47 11.63 17.24 -18.36
CA LEU A 47 10.39 16.94 -19.07
C LEU A 47 10.31 17.81 -20.33
N LEU A 48 10.08 17.16 -21.48
CA LEU A 48 9.78 17.88 -22.72
C LEU A 48 8.31 18.29 -22.73
N GLY A 49 8.05 19.59 -22.92
CA GLY A 49 6.69 20.11 -23.01
C GLY A 49 5.92 19.61 -24.25
N PRO A 50 4.59 19.75 -24.27
CA PRO A 50 3.75 19.29 -25.38
C PRO A 50 4.14 19.88 -26.74
N ARG A 51 4.51 21.17 -26.78
CA ARG A 51 4.92 21.86 -28.02
C ARG A 51 6.22 21.32 -28.59
N SER A 52 7.22 21.05 -27.75
CA SER A 52 8.49 20.44 -28.18
C SER A 52 8.28 19.03 -28.73
N VAL A 53 7.45 18.21 -28.07
CA VAL A 53 7.12 16.86 -28.57
C VAL A 53 6.35 16.93 -29.88
N SER A 54 5.42 17.88 -30.02
CA SER A 54 4.67 18.10 -31.26
C SER A 54 5.60 18.49 -32.42
N LEU A 55 6.51 19.45 -32.21
CA LEU A 55 7.51 19.85 -33.20
C LEU A 55 8.38 18.66 -33.63
N LEU A 56 8.86 17.87 -32.67
CA LEU A 56 9.73 16.72 -32.93
C LEU A 56 9.00 15.63 -33.72
N LYS A 57 7.71 15.39 -33.44
CA LYS A 57 6.85 14.51 -34.22
C LYS A 57 6.61 15.02 -35.64
N LEU A 58 6.35 16.31 -35.82
CA LEU A 58 6.19 16.92 -37.14
C LEU A 58 7.47 16.78 -37.98
N LEU A 59 8.64 17.03 -37.37
CA LEU A 59 9.94 16.82 -38.01
C LEU A 59 10.17 15.35 -38.37
N ALA A 60 9.81 14.42 -37.49
CA ALA A 60 9.92 12.98 -37.77
C ALA A 60 9.03 12.54 -38.95
N VAL A 61 7.79 13.02 -39.02
CA VAL A 61 6.88 12.76 -40.14
C VAL A 61 7.44 13.36 -41.43
N LEU A 62 7.92 14.61 -41.40
CA LEU A 62 8.57 15.24 -42.55
C LEU A 62 9.80 14.44 -43.02
N ALA A 63 10.65 14.00 -42.09
CA ALA A 63 11.83 13.19 -42.41
C ALA A 63 11.44 11.85 -43.06
N ALA A 64 10.39 11.18 -42.58
CA ALA A 64 9.87 9.96 -43.18
C ALA A 64 9.36 10.19 -44.61
N PHE A 65 8.64 11.30 -44.85
CA PHE A 65 8.21 11.68 -46.20
C PHE A 65 9.39 11.97 -47.14
N LEU A 66 10.41 12.70 -46.66
CA LEU A 66 11.62 12.99 -47.43
C LEU A 66 12.40 11.71 -47.77
N LEU A 67 12.50 10.78 -46.81
CA LEU A 67 13.12 9.47 -47.03
C LEU A 67 12.36 8.66 -48.09
N ALA A 68 11.03 8.58 -47.98
CA ALA A 68 10.18 7.90 -48.96
C ALA A 68 10.29 8.53 -50.36
N ALA A 69 10.29 9.87 -50.44
CA ALA A 69 10.47 10.58 -51.71
C ALA A 69 11.82 10.29 -52.37
N ARG A 70 12.89 10.18 -51.56
CA ARG A 70 14.22 9.82 -52.04
C ARG A 70 14.28 8.38 -52.56
N LEU A 71 13.67 7.44 -51.84
CA LEU A 71 13.57 6.03 -52.27
C LEU A 71 12.74 5.88 -53.54
N ALA A 72 11.75 6.73 -53.76
CA ALA A 72 10.94 6.77 -54.97
C ALA A 72 11.60 7.52 -56.16
N GLY A 73 12.83 8.02 -56.00
CA GLY A 73 13.57 8.68 -57.08
C GLY A 73 13.11 10.10 -57.42
N LEU A 74 12.35 10.77 -56.55
CA LEU A 74 11.90 12.15 -56.76
C LEU A 74 13.06 13.15 -56.56
N PRO A 75 13.20 14.19 -57.41
CA PRO A 75 14.25 15.19 -57.27
C PRO A 75 13.97 16.07 -56.04
N LEU A 76 14.68 15.80 -54.93
CA LEU A 76 14.65 16.63 -53.73
C LEU A 76 15.66 17.79 -53.85
N PRO A 77 15.35 19.00 -53.35
CA PRO A 77 16.30 20.10 -53.31
C PRO A 77 17.54 19.70 -52.49
N ARG A 78 18.72 19.73 -53.12
CA ARG A 78 19.98 19.41 -52.44
C ARG A 78 20.31 20.53 -51.44
N PRO A 79 20.45 20.24 -50.14
CA PRO A 79 20.93 21.25 -49.20
C PRO A 79 22.36 21.67 -49.59
N ARG A 80 22.67 22.97 -49.46
CA ARG A 80 24.02 23.50 -49.70
C ARG A 80 25.02 22.75 -48.80
N ARG A 81 26.14 22.33 -49.38
CA ARG A 81 27.11 21.35 -48.82
C ARG A 81 27.69 21.69 -47.43
N ALA A 82 27.51 22.90 -46.91
CA ALA A 82 28.06 23.30 -45.60
C ALA A 82 27.33 22.71 -44.37
N ALA A 83 26.14 22.10 -44.53
CA ALA A 83 25.38 21.53 -43.41
C ALA A 83 25.38 19.97 -43.38
N ALA A 84 26.05 19.32 -44.34
CA ALA A 84 25.98 17.86 -44.51
C ALA A 84 26.82 17.09 -43.49
N ASP A 85 27.94 17.67 -43.03
CA ASP A 85 28.91 16.94 -42.20
C ASP A 85 28.51 16.90 -40.71
N ALA A 86 27.70 17.86 -40.24
CA ALA A 86 27.17 17.86 -38.87
C ALA A 86 25.85 17.06 -38.72
N ALA A 87 25.10 16.87 -39.82
CA ALA A 87 23.76 16.27 -39.80
C ALA A 87 23.75 14.72 -39.84
N LEU A 88 24.87 14.09 -40.21
CA LEU A 88 24.99 12.63 -40.30
C LEU A 88 25.49 11.96 -39.01
N LEU A 89 26.15 12.70 -38.11
CA LEU A 89 26.71 12.14 -36.88
C LEU A 89 25.72 12.10 -35.70
N LEU A 90 24.76 13.03 -35.64
CA LEU A 90 23.75 13.07 -34.57
C LEU A 90 22.69 11.95 -34.60
N PRO A 91 22.07 11.58 -35.73
CA PRO A 91 21.07 10.51 -35.73
C PRO A 91 21.69 9.12 -35.58
N GLY A 92 22.94 8.94 -36.04
CA GLY A 92 23.71 7.70 -35.83
C GLY A 92 24.07 7.48 -34.36
N LEU A 93 24.53 8.52 -33.65
CA LEU A 93 24.79 8.45 -32.22
C LEU A 93 23.49 8.24 -31.42
N LEU A 94 22.40 8.94 -31.77
CA LEU A 94 21.13 8.81 -31.04
C LEU A 94 20.51 7.41 -31.22
N SER A 95 20.57 6.85 -32.43
CA SER A 95 20.12 5.48 -32.74
C SER A 95 20.94 4.44 -31.98
N LEU A 96 22.25 4.63 -31.86
CA LEU A 96 23.11 3.69 -31.13
C LEU A 96 22.86 3.78 -29.61
N THR A 97 22.64 4.98 -29.07
CA THR A 97 22.28 5.15 -27.65
C THR A 97 20.88 4.65 -27.29
N LEU A 98 19.92 4.63 -28.23
CA LEU A 98 18.59 4.05 -27.97
C LEU A 98 18.58 2.51 -28.08
N CYS A 99 19.46 1.90 -28.87
CA CYS A 99 19.60 0.44 -28.94
C CYS A 99 20.39 -0.18 -27.77
N THR A 100 21.16 0.62 -27.02
CA THR A 100 21.90 0.15 -25.82
C THR A 100 21.17 0.39 -24.50
N LEU A 101 19.96 0.96 -24.52
CA LEU A 101 19.11 0.98 -23.33
C LEU A 101 18.61 -0.45 -23.09
N PRO A 102 18.93 -1.10 -21.95
CA PRO A 102 18.32 -2.37 -21.61
C PRO A 102 16.80 -2.16 -21.63
N GLY A 103 16.12 -2.91 -22.51
CA GLY A 103 14.66 -2.97 -22.47
C GLY A 103 14.22 -3.32 -21.05
N PRO A 104 13.05 -2.86 -20.59
CA PRO A 104 12.53 -3.31 -19.32
C PRO A 104 12.44 -4.83 -19.39
N VAL A 105 13.36 -5.52 -18.71
CA VAL A 105 13.16 -6.90 -18.30
C VAL A 105 11.85 -6.83 -17.52
N ARG A 106 10.79 -7.35 -18.12
CA ARG A 106 9.57 -7.67 -17.40
C ARG A 106 9.97 -8.74 -16.40
N ALA A 107 10.46 -8.31 -15.25
CA ALA A 107 10.31 -9.08 -14.04
C ALA A 107 8.81 -9.14 -13.82
N GLU A 108 8.20 -10.29 -14.08
CA GLU A 108 6.85 -10.59 -13.63
C GLU A 108 6.78 -10.26 -12.15
N THR A 109 6.03 -9.21 -11.86
CA THR A 109 5.76 -8.78 -10.51
C THR A 109 4.95 -9.87 -9.81
N GLY A 110 5.51 -10.43 -8.74
CA GLY A 110 4.72 -11.03 -7.66
C GLY A 110 4.43 -12.52 -7.78
N PHE A 111 5.41 -13.34 -8.16
CA PHE A 111 5.34 -14.78 -7.94
C PHE A 111 6.44 -15.23 -6.96
N PRO A 112 6.10 -15.94 -5.88
CA PRO A 112 4.78 -16.43 -5.50
C PRO A 112 3.91 -15.37 -4.78
N PRO A 113 2.57 -15.39 -4.97
CA PRO A 113 1.65 -14.49 -4.29
C PRO A 113 1.57 -14.77 -2.78
N PRO A 114 1.20 -13.78 -1.94
CA PRO A 114 1.18 -13.93 -0.49
C PRO A 114 0.24 -15.05 0.01
N GLU A 115 -0.82 -15.36 -0.74
CA GLU A 115 -1.72 -16.48 -0.49
C GLU A 115 -1.00 -17.83 -0.63
N LEU A 116 -0.08 -17.95 -1.58
CA LEU A 116 0.72 -19.17 -1.79
C LEU A 116 1.75 -19.32 -0.67
N LEU A 117 2.34 -18.22 -0.20
CA LEU A 117 3.19 -18.22 1.00
C LEU A 117 2.41 -18.60 2.26
N LYS A 118 1.16 -18.13 2.39
CA LYS A 118 0.29 -18.49 3.51
C LYS A 118 -0.10 -19.97 3.48
N GLN A 119 -0.47 -20.50 2.31
CA GLN A 119 -0.75 -21.94 2.14
C GLN A 119 0.48 -22.80 2.42
N LEU A 120 1.67 -22.36 1.99
CA LEU A 120 2.91 -23.06 2.27
C LEU A 120 3.20 -23.07 3.78
N ARG A 121 3.00 -21.94 4.46
CA ARG A 121 3.12 -21.83 5.93
C ARG A 121 2.14 -22.74 6.65
N GLU A 122 0.87 -22.74 6.24
CA GLU A 122 -0.18 -23.57 6.84
C GLU A 122 0.14 -25.07 6.68
N ARG A 123 0.61 -25.50 5.50
CA ARG A 123 1.03 -26.89 5.27
C ARG A 123 2.31 -27.28 6.01
N LEU A 124 3.28 -26.38 6.13
CA LEU A 124 4.54 -26.66 6.83
C LEU A 124 4.41 -26.65 8.35
N LEU A 125 3.39 -25.97 8.89
CA LEU A 125 3.14 -25.85 10.33
C LEU A 125 1.92 -26.68 10.79
N GLU A 126 1.43 -27.60 9.95
CA GLU A 126 0.33 -28.49 10.31
C GLU A 126 0.78 -29.42 11.45
N PRO A 127 0.12 -29.39 12.62
CA PRO A 127 0.51 -30.22 13.75
C PRO A 127 0.19 -31.70 13.50
N ASP A 128 1.05 -32.59 13.98
CA ASP A 128 0.80 -34.04 13.91
C ASP A 128 -0.50 -34.42 14.64
N ALA A 129 -1.28 -35.32 14.05
CA ALA A 129 -2.61 -35.72 14.53
C ALA A 129 -2.63 -36.31 15.96
N CYS A 130 -1.49 -36.77 16.47
CA CYS A 130 -1.37 -37.34 17.82
C CYS A 130 -1.20 -36.29 18.93
N LEU A 131 -0.97 -35.01 18.60
CA LEU A 131 -0.77 -33.97 19.61
C LEU A 131 -2.08 -33.74 20.40
N PRO A 132 -2.03 -33.59 21.74
CA PRO A 132 -0.83 -33.47 22.59
C PRO A 132 -0.26 -34.80 23.13
N HIS A 133 -0.83 -35.95 22.78
CA HIS A 133 -0.50 -37.26 23.36
C HIS A 133 0.42 -38.13 22.46
N CYS A 134 1.39 -37.50 21.77
CA CYS A 134 2.28 -38.21 20.85
C CYS A 134 3.35 -39.07 21.53
N ALA A 135 3.52 -38.99 22.85
CA ALA A 135 4.49 -39.79 23.58
C ALA A 135 3.92 -40.40 24.87
N SER A 136 4.42 -41.57 25.24
CA SER A 136 4.04 -42.30 26.44
C SER A 136 5.25 -42.93 27.14
N LEU A 137 5.11 -43.16 28.45
CA LEU A 137 6.10 -43.83 29.30
C LEU A 137 5.61 -45.26 29.58
N ALA A 138 6.21 -46.23 28.89
CA ALA A 138 5.80 -47.64 29.00
C ALA A 138 6.30 -48.27 30.29
N ALA A 139 7.58 -48.08 30.60
CA ALA A 139 8.20 -48.64 31.80
C ALA A 139 9.21 -47.67 32.43
N ALA A 140 9.30 -47.71 33.76
CA ALA A 140 10.31 -46.99 34.53
C ALA A 140 11.03 -47.92 35.50
N ARG A 141 12.35 -48.05 35.37
CA ARG A 141 13.21 -48.76 36.32
C ARG A 141 14.03 -47.76 37.10
N VAL A 142 13.91 -47.82 38.43
CA VAL A 142 14.63 -46.95 39.35
C VAL A 142 15.69 -47.79 40.04
N ALA A 143 16.96 -47.49 39.77
CA ALA A 143 18.09 -48.20 40.36
C ALA A 143 18.87 -47.27 41.30
N LEU A 144 19.04 -47.67 42.55
CA LEU A 144 19.79 -46.90 43.53
C LEU A 144 20.98 -47.70 44.05
N ALA A 145 22.19 -47.16 43.84
CA ALA A 145 23.44 -47.76 44.29
C ALA A 145 24.30 -46.70 45.01
N ARG A 146 24.45 -46.84 46.34
CA ARG A 146 25.14 -45.89 47.22
C ARG A 146 24.56 -44.47 47.10
N ASP A 147 25.31 -43.53 46.55
CA ASP A 147 24.95 -42.12 46.31
C ASP A 147 24.48 -41.87 44.86
N ARG A 148 24.41 -42.89 44.00
CA ARG A 148 24.03 -42.73 42.60
C ARG A 148 22.64 -43.30 42.33
N LEU A 149 21.75 -42.41 41.92
CA LEU A 149 20.42 -42.75 41.44
C LEU A 149 20.42 -42.78 39.90
N THR A 150 19.94 -43.89 39.34
CA THR A 150 19.79 -44.12 37.90
C THR A 150 18.32 -44.38 37.58
N LEU A 151 17.79 -43.68 36.57
CA LEU A 151 16.46 -43.90 36.02
C LEU A 151 16.62 -44.46 34.60
N GLU A 152 16.02 -45.61 34.34
CA GLU A 152 15.92 -46.21 33.01
C GLU A 152 14.46 -46.19 32.59
N LEU A 153 14.15 -45.47 31.51
CA LEU A 153 12.80 -45.22 31.05
C LEU A 153 12.62 -45.77 29.63
N GLU A 154 11.54 -46.50 29.41
CA GLU A 154 11.10 -46.94 28.08
C GLU A 154 10.04 -45.97 27.56
N LEU A 155 10.40 -45.25 26.49
CA LEU A 155 9.62 -44.15 25.92
C LEU A 155 9.13 -44.52 24.54
N HIS A 156 7.83 -44.33 24.26
CA HIS A 156 7.25 -44.56 22.95
C HIS A 156 6.77 -43.23 22.39
N ALA A 157 7.11 -42.92 21.14
CA ALA A 157 6.68 -41.70 20.46
C ALA A 157 6.18 -41.97 19.04
N GLN A 158 5.04 -41.40 18.69
CA GLN A 158 4.40 -41.54 17.37
C GLN A 158 4.82 -40.44 16.38
N ALA A 159 5.42 -39.36 16.88
CA ALA A 159 5.97 -38.23 16.13
C ALA A 159 7.17 -37.65 16.91
N ASP A 160 8.00 -36.83 16.24
CA ASP A 160 9.09 -36.12 16.90
C ASP A 160 8.50 -35.11 17.89
N THR A 161 8.76 -35.30 19.18
CA THR A 161 8.09 -34.52 20.23
C THR A 161 8.99 -34.23 21.42
N ALA A 162 8.55 -33.27 22.23
CA ALA A 162 9.24 -32.83 23.43
C ALA A 162 8.69 -33.62 24.63
N PHE A 163 9.47 -34.56 25.16
CA PHE A 163 9.07 -35.40 26.29
C PHE A 163 9.51 -34.79 27.64
N PRO A 164 8.58 -34.47 28.56
CA PRO A 164 8.94 -33.92 29.87
C PRO A 164 9.57 -34.99 30.76
N LEU A 165 10.80 -34.75 31.25
CA LEU A 165 11.49 -35.71 32.11
C LEU A 165 10.91 -35.75 33.53
N PRO A 166 11.02 -36.90 34.24
CA PRO A 166 10.65 -37.00 35.64
C PRO A 166 11.40 -36.00 36.52
N ALA A 167 10.67 -35.35 37.43
CA ALA A 167 11.27 -34.45 38.42
C ALA A 167 11.65 -35.25 39.66
N VAL A 168 12.91 -35.20 40.07
CA VAL A 168 13.43 -35.89 41.26
C VAL A 168 13.73 -34.86 42.34
N GLY A 169 13.13 -35.04 43.52
CA GLY A 169 13.38 -34.24 44.71
C GLY A 169 14.72 -34.57 45.39
N GLY A 170 14.95 -34.00 46.58
CA GLY A 170 16.15 -34.31 47.37
C GLY A 170 17.47 -33.75 46.81
N GLY A 171 17.42 -32.75 45.93
CA GLY A 171 18.62 -32.09 45.37
C GLY A 171 19.37 -32.91 44.32
N TRP A 172 18.78 -34.00 43.81
CA TRP A 172 19.33 -34.77 42.69
C TRP A 172 19.37 -33.93 41.42
N GLN A 173 20.50 -33.99 40.69
CA GLN A 173 20.65 -33.37 39.38
C GLN A 173 21.15 -34.40 38.38
N THR A 174 20.58 -34.39 37.18
CA THR A 174 21.03 -35.24 36.06
C THR A 174 22.46 -34.88 35.67
N MET A 175 23.38 -35.82 35.83
CA MET A 175 24.80 -35.67 35.45
C MET A 175 25.11 -36.32 34.09
N ASP A 176 24.44 -37.42 33.76
CA ASP A 176 24.54 -38.10 32.46
C ASP A 176 23.14 -38.47 31.99
N ALA A 177 22.87 -38.25 30.70
CA ALA A 177 21.60 -38.56 30.06
C ALA A 177 21.86 -39.18 28.69
N ARG A 178 21.38 -40.41 28.48
CA ARG A 178 21.61 -41.16 27.25
C ARG A 178 20.31 -41.70 26.66
N LEU A 179 20.02 -41.32 25.43
CA LEU A 179 18.94 -41.89 24.62
C LEU A 179 19.55 -42.93 23.69
N ASP A 180 19.12 -44.19 23.79
CA ASP A 180 19.63 -45.31 22.99
C ASP A 180 21.17 -45.38 22.97
N LYS A 181 21.77 -45.22 24.15
CA LYS A 181 23.24 -45.23 24.40
C LYS A 181 24.00 -44.01 23.87
N ARG A 182 23.34 -43.08 23.17
CA ARG A 182 23.91 -41.80 22.70
C ARG A 182 23.56 -40.65 23.66
N PRO A 183 24.36 -39.57 23.74
CA PRO A 183 24.02 -38.41 24.56
C PRO A 183 22.64 -37.84 24.19
N ALA A 184 21.80 -37.62 25.19
CA ALA A 184 20.45 -37.10 24.98
C ALA A 184 20.47 -35.58 24.80
N LEU A 185 19.67 -35.05 23.86
CA LEU A 185 19.47 -33.61 23.69
C LEU A 185 18.40 -33.12 24.66
N LEU A 186 18.84 -32.36 25.67
CA LEU A 186 17.97 -31.83 26.72
C LEU A 186 17.87 -30.31 26.64
N ARG A 187 16.66 -29.79 26.88
CA ARG A 187 16.40 -28.36 27.01
C ARG A 187 15.71 -28.08 28.35
N ARG A 188 16.05 -26.96 28.97
CA ARG A 188 15.34 -26.46 30.14
C ARG A 188 14.22 -25.51 29.69
N GLU A 189 12.99 -25.81 30.06
CA GLU A 189 11.81 -25.02 29.75
C GLU A 189 10.98 -24.81 31.02
N GLN A 190 10.73 -23.55 31.38
CA GLN A 190 9.99 -23.17 32.61
C GLN A 190 10.49 -23.89 33.88
N GLY A 191 11.82 -24.11 33.98
CA GLY A 191 12.46 -24.78 35.11
C GLY A 191 12.50 -26.31 35.06
N ARG A 192 11.81 -26.96 34.11
CA ARG A 192 11.81 -28.43 33.92
C ARG A 192 12.74 -28.86 32.78
N LEU A 193 13.27 -30.08 32.85
CA LEU A 193 14.06 -30.67 31.76
C LEU A 193 13.13 -31.39 30.78
N VAL A 194 13.32 -31.11 29.50
CA VAL A 194 12.56 -31.69 28.39
C VAL A 194 13.54 -32.34 27.43
N LEU A 195 13.20 -33.56 26.99
CA LEU A 195 13.96 -34.35 26.03
C LEU A 195 13.40 -34.17 24.63
N LEU A 196 14.26 -33.95 23.64
CA LEU A 196 13.89 -34.15 22.24
C LEU A 196 13.78 -35.66 21.98
N LEU A 197 12.56 -36.16 21.84
CA LEU A 197 12.26 -37.58 21.63
C LEU A 197 11.84 -37.78 20.16
N PRO A 198 12.67 -38.43 19.33
CA PRO A 198 12.28 -38.79 17.97
C PRO A 198 11.11 -39.76 17.94
N LYS A 199 10.46 -39.89 16.79
CA LYS A 199 9.46 -40.93 16.53
C LYS A 199 10.09 -42.32 16.64
N GLY A 200 9.53 -43.16 17.50
CA GLY A 200 9.98 -44.55 17.69
C GLY A 200 9.87 -45.05 19.13
N LEU A 201 10.49 -46.19 19.38
CA LEU A 201 10.66 -46.78 20.70
C LEU A 201 12.09 -46.49 21.15
N HIS A 202 12.23 -45.88 22.32
CA HIS A 202 13.52 -45.38 22.79
C HIS A 202 13.74 -45.75 24.27
N HIS A 203 15.00 -45.97 24.61
CA HIS A 203 15.43 -46.23 25.99
C HIS A 203 16.26 -45.06 26.50
N LEU A 204 15.72 -44.34 27.48
CA LEU A 204 16.39 -43.22 28.13
C LEU A 204 17.01 -43.66 29.46
N ARG A 205 18.31 -43.45 29.63
CA ARG A 205 19.02 -43.63 30.89
C ARG A 205 19.46 -42.28 31.44
N LEU A 206 18.98 -41.92 32.62
CA LEU A 206 19.39 -40.76 33.39
C LEU A 206 20.19 -41.22 34.61
N SER A 207 21.31 -40.58 34.90
CA SER A 207 22.06 -40.85 36.13
C SER A 207 22.55 -39.58 36.79
N GLY A 208 22.55 -39.58 38.12
CA GLY A 208 22.95 -38.43 38.92
C GLY A 208 23.31 -38.85 40.34
N ARG A 209 24.04 -37.99 41.05
CA ARG A 209 24.41 -38.21 42.46
C ARG A 209 23.38 -37.55 43.38
N LEU A 210 23.13 -38.20 44.50
CA LEU A 210 22.32 -37.68 45.60
C LEU A 210 23.22 -36.97 46.61
N PRO A 211 22.81 -35.80 47.12
CA PRO A 211 23.50 -35.15 48.22
C PRO A 211 23.59 -36.06 49.46
N PRO A 212 24.70 -36.05 50.23
CA PRO A 212 24.91 -36.97 51.35
C PRO A 212 23.87 -36.87 52.49
N GLN A 213 23.19 -35.73 52.60
CA GLN A 213 22.19 -35.44 53.64
C GLN A 213 20.74 -35.76 53.20
N THR A 214 20.55 -36.34 52.02
CA THR A 214 19.22 -36.65 51.49
C THR A 214 18.61 -37.82 52.27
N GLN A 215 17.46 -37.58 52.92
CA GLN A 215 16.71 -38.59 53.69
C GLN A 215 15.43 -39.05 52.98
N HIS A 216 14.90 -38.22 52.07
CA HIS A 216 13.69 -38.49 51.29
C HIS A 216 13.92 -38.16 49.81
N ILE A 217 13.51 -39.05 48.92
CA ILE A 217 13.54 -38.86 47.46
C ILE A 217 12.12 -39.02 46.96
N ASP A 218 11.61 -38.01 46.25
CA ASP A 218 10.31 -38.05 45.61
C ASP A 218 10.48 -37.89 44.10
N ILE A 219 10.12 -38.92 43.33
CA ILE A 219 10.20 -38.93 41.87
C ILE A 219 8.78 -38.71 41.33
N SER A 220 8.56 -37.60 40.64
CA SER A 220 7.29 -37.29 39.99
C SER A 220 7.39 -37.50 38.48
N PHE A 221 6.52 -38.34 37.94
CA PHE A 221 6.42 -38.64 36.51
C PHE A 221 5.32 -37.78 35.86
N PRO A 222 5.65 -36.85 34.94
CA PRO A 222 4.67 -36.00 34.26
C PRO A 222 3.67 -36.79 33.39
N LEU A 223 4.14 -37.89 32.79
CA LEU A 223 3.33 -38.90 32.12
C LEU A 223 3.39 -40.18 32.96
N PRO A 224 2.26 -40.83 33.25
CA PRO A 224 2.25 -42.02 34.10
C PRO A 224 3.06 -43.16 33.48
N ALA A 225 3.90 -43.81 34.27
CA ALA A 225 4.55 -45.06 33.87
C ALA A 225 3.55 -46.21 33.94
N GLN A 226 3.36 -46.96 32.85
CA GLN A 226 2.42 -48.10 32.85
C GLN A 226 2.92 -49.24 33.74
N THR A 227 4.24 -49.42 33.81
CA THR A 227 4.90 -50.32 34.75
C THR A 227 6.07 -49.61 35.40
N ALA A 228 6.33 -49.88 36.68
CA ALA A 228 7.58 -49.44 37.30
C ALA A 228 8.19 -50.54 38.17
N ARG A 229 9.52 -50.64 38.12
CA ARG A 229 10.30 -51.60 38.91
C ARG A 229 11.37 -50.86 39.69
N ILE A 230 11.47 -51.15 40.98
CA ILE A 230 12.45 -50.55 41.86
C ILE A 230 13.51 -51.59 42.16
N GLU A 231 14.77 -51.23 41.98
CA GLU A 231 15.92 -52.07 42.28
C GLU A 231 16.88 -51.31 43.19
N ILE A 232 16.91 -51.76 44.43
CA ILE A 232 17.77 -51.23 45.48
C ILE A 232 18.89 -52.25 45.69
N VAL A 233 20.15 -51.83 45.56
CA VAL A 233 21.29 -52.74 45.74
C VAL A 233 21.33 -53.25 47.19
N PRO A 234 21.51 -54.57 47.43
CA PRO A 234 21.59 -55.13 48.79
C PRO A 234 22.66 -54.43 49.63
N GLY A 235 22.30 -54.02 50.86
CA GLY A 235 23.20 -53.29 51.77
C GLY A 235 23.13 -51.76 51.67
N SER A 236 22.07 -51.20 51.08
CA SER A 236 21.79 -49.75 51.11
C SER A 236 20.68 -49.43 52.12
N ASP A 237 20.81 -48.31 52.82
CA ASP A 237 19.87 -47.86 53.88
C ASP A 237 18.55 -47.30 53.33
N TRP A 238 18.15 -47.67 52.12
CA TRP A 238 17.00 -47.09 51.44
C TRP A 238 15.86 -48.10 51.33
N HIS A 239 14.66 -47.64 51.64
CA HIS A 239 13.43 -48.40 51.47
C HIS A 239 12.50 -47.61 50.55
N ALA A 240 11.86 -48.32 49.61
CA ALA A 240 10.85 -47.73 48.74
C ALA A 240 9.45 -48.06 49.24
N THR A 241 8.51 -47.15 49.01
CA THR A 241 7.09 -47.43 49.23
C THR A 241 6.63 -48.55 48.28
N PRO A 242 5.91 -49.59 48.76
CA PRO A 242 5.38 -50.65 47.91
C PRO A 242 4.46 -50.08 46.82
N LEU A 243 4.66 -50.50 45.57
CA LEU A 243 3.84 -50.06 44.43
C LEU A 243 2.67 -51.05 44.20
N PRO A 244 1.43 -50.58 44.03
CA PRO A 244 0.30 -51.44 43.66
C PRO A 244 0.47 -52.02 42.24
N THR A 245 0.30 -53.33 42.10
CA THR A 245 0.39 -54.05 40.82
C THR A 245 -0.75 -53.65 39.86
N GLY A 246 -0.40 -53.28 38.63
CA GLY A 246 -1.37 -53.02 37.55
C GLY A 246 -1.94 -51.61 37.48
N THR A 247 -1.44 -50.64 38.26
CA THR A 247 -1.85 -49.23 38.16
C THR A 247 -0.72 -48.36 37.63
N ALA A 248 -1.08 -47.34 36.85
CA ALA A 248 -0.11 -46.42 36.28
C ALA A 248 0.44 -45.47 37.36
N ILE A 249 1.77 -45.28 37.38
CA ILE A 249 2.47 -44.65 38.50
C ILE A 249 2.86 -43.21 38.14
N HIS A 250 2.42 -42.27 38.97
CA HIS A 250 2.71 -40.84 38.83
C HIS A 250 3.77 -40.33 39.82
N ARG A 251 3.98 -41.05 40.92
CA ARG A 251 4.92 -40.68 41.97
C ARG A 251 5.55 -41.91 42.61
N LEU A 252 6.82 -41.80 42.97
CA LEU A 252 7.58 -42.84 43.64
C LEU A 252 8.44 -42.22 44.74
N ALA A 253 8.26 -42.68 45.97
CA ALA A 253 8.98 -42.20 47.13
C ALA A 253 9.99 -43.25 47.62
N LEU A 254 11.20 -42.80 47.95
CA LEU A 254 12.21 -43.59 48.66
C LEU A 254 12.63 -42.85 49.93
N GLU A 255 12.68 -43.58 51.04
CA GLU A 255 13.06 -43.07 52.34
C GLU A 255 14.31 -43.80 52.85
N ARG A 256 15.20 -43.05 53.50
CA ARG A 256 16.43 -43.62 54.09
C ARG A 256 16.20 -43.93 55.56
N THR A 257 16.49 -45.14 56.01
CA THR A 257 16.49 -45.49 57.44
C THR A 257 17.58 -44.70 58.15
N PRO A 258 17.27 -43.87 59.16
CA PRO A 258 18.29 -43.15 59.90
C PRO A 258 19.15 -44.13 60.71
N PRO A 259 20.48 -43.93 60.81
CA PRO A 259 21.29 -44.70 61.74
C PRO A 259 20.81 -44.41 63.17
N ALA A 260 20.67 -45.47 63.98
CA ALA A 260 20.43 -45.34 65.40
C ALA A 260 21.48 -44.41 66.02
N ALA A 261 21.01 -43.36 66.69
CA ALA A 261 21.85 -42.35 67.32
C ALA A 261 22.76 -43.02 68.37
N ALA A 262 24.06 -43.09 68.08
CA ALA A 262 25.06 -43.25 69.10
C ALA A 262 25.28 -41.86 69.74
N GLU A 263 24.69 -41.67 70.92
CA GLU A 263 25.11 -40.64 71.85
C GLU A 263 26.60 -40.85 72.16
N ASN A 264 27.44 -39.95 71.67
CA ASN A 264 28.55 -39.42 72.47
C ASN A 264 29.15 -38.19 71.79
N GLY A 265 29.33 -37.16 72.61
CA GLY A 265 29.73 -35.83 72.19
C GLY A 265 31.11 -35.77 71.53
N SER A 266 31.23 -34.88 70.55
CA SER A 266 32.49 -34.23 70.25
C SER A 266 32.22 -32.87 69.62
N LYS A 267 32.63 -31.83 70.35
CA LYS A 267 32.84 -30.48 69.81
C LYS A 267 33.90 -30.57 68.70
N HIS A 268 33.52 -30.31 67.45
CA HIS A 268 34.48 -29.91 66.42
C HIS A 268 33.91 -28.85 65.46
N ARG A 269 34.47 -27.64 65.64
CA ARG A 269 34.80 -26.59 64.65
C ARG A 269 33.78 -26.30 63.54
N THR A 270 33.03 -25.24 63.77
CA THR A 270 32.49 -24.33 62.76
C THR A 270 33.61 -23.78 61.87
N GLY A 271 33.82 -24.41 60.72
CA GLY A 271 34.36 -23.74 59.54
C GLY A 271 33.20 -23.12 58.76
N ASP A 272 33.38 -21.89 58.29
CA ASP A 272 32.45 -21.06 57.52
C ASP A 272 31.48 -21.88 56.65
N ARG A 273 30.25 -22.01 57.13
CA ARG A 273 29.10 -22.33 56.30
C ARG A 273 28.44 -21.00 56.00
N LEU A 274 28.58 -20.52 54.76
CA LEU A 274 27.77 -19.43 54.22
C LEU A 274 26.30 -19.83 54.34
N GLN A 275 25.63 -19.37 55.39
CA GLN A 275 24.18 -19.37 55.45
C GLN A 275 23.71 -18.26 54.51
N PRO A 276 22.85 -18.54 53.50
CA PRO A 276 22.27 -17.45 52.72
C PRO A 276 21.42 -16.60 53.67
N GLY A 277 21.87 -15.37 53.92
CA GLY A 277 21.01 -14.34 54.50
C GLY A 277 19.83 -14.06 53.56
N PRO A 278 18.73 -13.45 54.05
CA PRO A 278 17.62 -13.06 53.19
C PRO A 278 18.14 -12.17 52.06
N LEU A 279 17.86 -12.53 50.81
CA LEU A 279 18.23 -11.69 49.68
C LEU A 279 17.46 -10.36 49.78
N PRO A 280 18.12 -9.22 49.51
CA PRO A 280 17.45 -7.93 49.45
C PRO A 280 16.35 -7.93 48.39
N GLU A 281 15.29 -7.19 48.66
CA GLU A 281 14.14 -7.05 47.77
C GLU A 281 14.46 -6.08 46.63
N LEU A 282 14.16 -6.49 45.39
CA LEU A 282 14.27 -5.65 44.22
C LEU A 282 12.87 -5.24 43.75
N LEU A 283 12.65 -3.92 43.67
CA LEU A 283 11.41 -3.35 43.18
C LEU A 283 11.59 -2.74 41.79
N ARG A 284 10.55 -2.87 40.97
CA ARG A 284 10.40 -2.16 39.70
C ARG A 284 9.45 -1.00 39.90
N VAL A 285 9.90 0.23 39.61
CA VAL A 285 9.09 1.45 39.65
C VAL A 285 8.79 1.91 38.24
N GLU A 286 7.57 1.73 37.78
CA GLU A 286 7.12 2.24 36.49
C GLU A 286 6.45 3.60 36.68
N ARG A 287 6.98 4.65 36.04
CA ARG A 287 6.32 5.96 35.96
C ARG A 287 5.75 6.15 34.57
N THR A 288 4.42 6.16 34.46
CA THR A 288 3.73 6.49 33.21
C THR A 288 3.19 7.92 33.28
N LEU A 289 3.84 8.83 32.57
CA LEU A 289 3.39 10.21 32.41
C LEU A 289 2.38 10.27 31.25
N THR A 290 1.18 10.74 31.53
CA THR A 290 0.14 11.03 30.54
C THR A 290 0.02 12.54 30.38
N LEU A 291 0.52 13.08 29.27
CA LEU A 291 0.45 14.49 28.91
C LEU A 291 -0.82 14.72 28.07
N GLY A 292 -1.95 14.87 28.76
CA GLY A 292 -3.23 15.24 28.14
C GLY A 292 -3.27 16.70 27.70
N GLN A 293 -4.32 17.10 27.00
CA GLN A 293 -4.47 18.48 26.53
C GLN A 293 -4.67 19.48 27.70
N GLN A 294 -5.47 19.12 28.70
CA GLN A 294 -5.87 20.01 29.80
C GLN A 294 -5.25 19.63 31.15
N SER A 295 -4.93 18.35 31.34
CA SER A 295 -4.37 17.80 32.58
C SER A 295 -3.22 16.86 32.28
N TRP A 296 -2.15 17.00 33.05
CA TRP A 296 -1.06 16.02 33.06
C TRP A 296 -1.16 15.17 34.32
N SER A 297 -0.85 13.88 34.18
CA SER A 297 -0.88 12.94 35.31
C SER A 297 0.27 11.95 35.24
N VAL A 298 0.68 11.48 36.41
CA VAL A 298 1.68 10.42 36.57
C VAL A 298 0.99 9.23 37.22
N LEU A 299 1.11 8.06 36.62
CA LEU A 299 0.77 6.81 37.27
C LEU A 299 2.08 6.14 37.68
N THR A 300 2.31 6.04 38.99
CA THR A 300 3.47 5.35 39.54
C THR A 300 3.03 3.97 39.99
N ARG A 301 3.64 2.93 39.43
CA ARG A 301 3.38 1.53 39.79
C ARG A 301 4.66 0.89 40.29
N ILE A 302 4.58 0.29 41.46
CA ILE A 302 5.68 -0.37 42.15
C ILE A 302 5.37 -1.86 42.19
N GLN A 303 6.29 -2.69 41.73
CA GLN A 303 6.13 -4.14 41.67
C GLN A 303 7.34 -4.84 42.29
N ARG A 304 7.10 -5.93 43.03
CA ARG A 304 8.18 -6.81 43.50
C ARG A 304 8.62 -7.74 42.37
N GLU A 305 9.92 -7.83 42.12
CA GLU A 305 10.52 -8.83 41.23
C GLU A 305 10.94 -10.10 42.00
N GLY A 306 11.21 -9.97 43.31
CA GLY A 306 11.63 -11.06 44.18
C GLY A 306 10.50 -12.01 44.61
N MET A 307 10.87 -13.22 45.04
CA MET A 307 9.94 -14.19 45.66
C MET A 307 9.76 -13.95 47.17
N ASN A 308 10.61 -13.12 47.77
CA ASN A 308 10.45 -12.69 49.14
C ASN A 308 9.21 -11.78 49.25
N LEU A 309 8.47 -11.92 50.34
CA LEU A 309 7.22 -11.22 50.60
C LEU A 309 7.29 -10.49 51.94
N ALA A 310 8.50 -10.14 52.38
CA ALA A 310 8.72 -9.33 53.58
C ALA A 310 8.23 -7.89 53.34
N PRO A 311 7.77 -7.18 54.37
CA PRO A 311 7.37 -5.77 54.22
C PRO A 311 8.58 -4.92 53.81
N VAL A 312 8.41 -4.05 52.81
CA VAL A 312 9.47 -3.18 52.28
C VAL A 312 9.03 -1.73 52.36
N HIS A 313 9.93 -0.85 52.77
CA HIS A 313 9.72 0.59 52.82
C HIS A 313 10.65 1.28 51.84
N ILE A 314 10.11 2.13 50.96
CA ILE A 314 10.89 2.96 50.05
C ILE A 314 10.47 4.43 50.12
N GLU A 315 11.43 5.32 49.91
CA GLU A 315 11.19 6.77 49.78
C GLU A 315 11.45 7.18 48.32
N LEU A 316 10.37 7.36 47.56
CA LEU A 316 10.45 7.68 46.14
C LEU A 316 10.36 9.20 45.92
N PRO A 317 11.33 9.85 45.23
CA PRO A 317 11.23 11.28 44.94
C PRO A 317 10.11 11.56 43.93
N LEU A 318 9.27 12.55 44.23
CA LEU A 318 8.27 13.06 43.30
C LEU A 318 8.93 13.96 42.25
N LEU A 319 8.33 14.04 41.06
CA LEU A 319 8.76 14.99 40.03
C LEU A 319 8.45 16.44 40.46
N GLU A 320 9.14 17.40 39.86
CA GLU A 320 8.82 18.82 40.05
C GLU A 320 7.38 19.10 39.60
N GLY A 321 6.58 19.72 40.46
CA GLY A 321 5.15 19.97 40.21
C GLY A 321 4.24 18.72 40.30
N GLU A 322 4.73 17.58 40.80
CA GLU A 322 3.92 16.38 41.03
C GLU A 322 3.21 16.40 42.39
N ALA A 323 1.89 16.14 42.39
CA ALA A 323 1.07 16.06 43.59
C ALA A 323 0.17 14.80 43.58
N PRO A 324 0.36 13.84 44.51
CA PRO A 324 -0.50 12.65 44.63
C PRO A 324 -1.98 13.00 44.82
N LEU A 325 -2.86 12.26 44.14
CA LEU A 325 -4.32 12.43 44.21
C LEU A 325 -4.98 11.60 45.32
N SER A 326 -4.27 10.62 45.87
CA SER A 326 -4.73 9.73 46.94
C SER A 326 -4.13 10.14 48.29
N ALA A 327 -4.85 9.84 49.38
CA ALA A 327 -4.39 10.10 50.75
C ALA A 327 -3.12 9.30 51.13
N THR A 328 -2.84 8.23 50.40
CA THR A 328 -1.60 7.44 50.47
C THR A 328 -0.95 7.41 49.08
N PRO A 329 0.38 7.55 48.94
CA PRO A 329 1.40 7.61 50.00
C PRO A 329 1.47 8.95 50.75
N GLU A 330 1.99 8.92 51.98
CA GLU A 330 2.30 10.14 52.74
C GLU A 330 3.49 10.85 52.09
N VAL A 331 3.35 12.14 51.81
CA VAL A 331 4.39 12.96 51.19
C VAL A 331 5.09 13.79 52.26
N ARG A 332 6.41 13.64 52.37
CA ARG A 332 7.26 14.48 53.23
C ARG A 332 8.46 14.96 52.43
N GLU A 333 8.76 16.25 52.48
CA GLU A 333 9.95 16.85 51.85
C GLU A 333 10.11 16.45 50.35
N GLY A 334 9.01 16.42 49.58
CA GLY A 334 9.02 16.05 48.16
C GLY A 334 9.19 14.56 47.87
N HIS A 335 9.20 13.71 48.90
CA HIS A 335 9.33 12.26 48.77
C HIS A 335 8.03 11.56 49.18
N ALA A 336 7.60 10.59 48.38
CA ALA A 336 6.51 9.69 48.70
C ALA A 336 7.04 8.51 49.53
N ARG A 337 6.56 8.38 50.77
CA ARG A 337 6.87 7.24 51.64
C ARG A 337 5.92 6.11 51.37
N ILE A 338 6.46 4.99 50.89
CA ILE A 338 5.67 3.87 50.41
C ILE A 338 6.03 2.65 51.24
N LEU A 339 5.07 2.20 52.03
CA LEU A 339 5.12 0.91 52.71
C LEU A 339 4.41 -0.12 51.83
N LEU A 340 5.13 -1.16 51.42
CA LEU A 340 4.58 -2.32 50.75
C LEU A 340 4.49 -3.47 51.77
N PRO A 341 3.30 -3.75 52.33
CA PRO A 341 3.10 -4.78 53.35
C PRO A 341 3.56 -6.18 52.90
N ALA A 342 3.70 -7.07 53.89
CA ALA A 342 4.01 -8.45 53.62
C ALA A 342 2.93 -9.10 52.73
N GLY A 343 3.34 -9.90 51.75
CA GLY A 343 2.44 -10.56 50.81
C GLY A 343 1.89 -9.68 49.68
N GLN A 344 2.03 -8.34 49.76
CA GLN A 344 1.58 -7.43 48.70
C GLN A 344 2.63 -7.31 47.60
N ARG A 345 2.27 -7.73 46.38
CA ARG A 345 3.18 -7.77 45.22
C ARG A 345 3.29 -6.45 44.46
N SER A 346 2.29 -5.58 44.56
CA SER A 346 2.28 -4.31 43.85
C SER A 346 1.51 -3.21 44.60
N PHE A 347 1.92 -1.98 44.35
CA PHE A 347 1.26 -0.77 44.82
C PHE A 347 1.25 0.26 43.70
N SER A 348 0.17 1.03 43.58
CA SER A 348 0.10 2.08 42.58
C SER A 348 -0.65 3.28 43.11
N PHE A 349 -0.17 4.47 42.80
CA PHE A 349 -0.85 5.72 43.08
C PHE A 349 -0.80 6.62 41.85
N ARG A 350 -1.73 7.56 41.78
CA ARG A 350 -1.83 8.53 40.69
C ARG A 350 -1.54 9.92 41.25
N SER A 351 -0.77 10.69 40.51
CA SER A 351 -0.46 12.07 40.81
C SER A 351 -0.94 12.98 39.67
N ARG A 352 -1.29 14.22 40.02
CA ARG A 352 -1.38 15.31 39.06
C ARG A 352 0.02 15.86 38.83
N LEU A 353 0.34 16.19 37.59
CA LEU A 353 1.58 16.88 37.23
C LEU A 353 1.21 18.28 36.74
N GLU A 354 1.92 19.30 37.20
CA GLU A 354 1.78 20.66 36.68
C GLU A 354 2.26 20.73 35.21
N ILE A 355 1.58 21.53 34.40
CA ILE A 355 1.96 21.72 32.98
C ILE A 355 3.18 22.63 32.94
N ALA A 356 4.32 22.09 32.50
CA ALA A 356 5.59 22.80 32.42
C ALA A 356 6.25 22.60 31.04
N PRO A 357 6.99 23.59 30.51
CA PRO A 357 7.66 23.47 29.20
C PRO A 357 8.80 22.45 29.20
N ARG A 358 9.27 22.03 30.38
CA ARG A 358 10.36 21.08 30.55
C ARG A 358 10.02 20.09 31.66
N ILE A 359 10.29 18.82 31.42
CA ILE A 359 10.19 17.74 32.42
C ILE A 359 11.57 17.11 32.54
N ALA A 360 12.10 17.06 33.77
CA ALA A 360 13.32 16.34 34.08
C ALA A 360 12.97 15.02 34.78
N LEU A 361 13.36 13.91 34.16
CA LEU A 361 13.31 12.59 34.78
C LEU A 361 14.72 12.23 35.23
N VAL A 362 14.92 11.97 36.52
CA VAL A 362 16.23 11.71 37.11
C VAL A 362 16.15 10.46 37.98
N ALA A 363 16.99 9.46 37.69
CA ALA A 363 17.09 8.26 38.49
C ALA A 363 18.05 8.52 39.66
N ARG A 364 17.61 8.26 40.89
CA ARG A 364 18.43 8.51 42.09
C ARG A 364 19.69 7.62 42.07
N PRO A 365 20.90 8.16 42.33
CA PRO A 365 22.13 7.37 42.38
C PRO A 365 22.11 6.25 43.42
N ASP A 366 21.33 6.41 44.48
CA ASP A 366 21.18 5.49 45.59
C ASP A 366 19.87 4.69 45.54
N SER A 367 19.17 4.66 44.40
CA SER A 367 17.96 3.86 44.23
C SER A 367 18.23 2.37 44.28
N LEU A 368 19.44 1.92 43.91
CA LEU A 368 19.81 0.50 43.82
C LEU A 368 21.11 0.21 44.60
N PRO A 369 21.09 0.33 45.94
CA PRO A 369 22.27 0.15 46.79
C PRO A 369 22.72 -1.31 46.86
N ALA A 370 24.04 -1.54 46.84
CA ALA A 370 24.59 -2.89 46.95
C ALA A 370 24.23 -3.55 48.29
N GLY A 371 23.58 -4.71 48.25
CA GLY A 371 23.27 -5.53 49.43
C GLY A 371 22.12 -5.04 50.31
N LYS A 372 21.30 -4.09 49.84
CA LYS A 372 20.09 -3.59 50.52
C LYS A 372 18.90 -3.58 49.56
N ASP A 373 17.69 -3.44 50.12
CA ASP A 373 16.47 -3.26 49.32
C ASP A 373 16.61 -2.04 48.41
N GLY A 374 16.19 -2.18 47.17
CA GLY A 374 16.37 -1.14 46.15
C GLY A 374 15.35 -1.23 45.02
N TRP A 375 15.39 -0.25 44.14
CA TRP A 375 14.54 -0.18 42.97
C TRP A 375 15.25 0.35 41.73
N TYR A 376 14.75 -0.10 40.58
CA TYR A 376 15.05 0.49 39.28
C TYR A 376 13.79 1.11 38.69
N GLU A 377 13.97 2.12 37.84
CA GLU A 377 12.86 2.83 37.24
C GLU A 377 12.63 2.43 35.77
N VAL A 378 11.39 2.52 35.33
CA VAL A 378 11.00 2.48 33.92
C VAL A 378 10.14 3.71 33.67
N TRP A 379 10.62 4.59 32.80
CA TRP A 379 9.90 5.82 32.46
C TRP A 379 9.16 5.65 31.15
N GLN A 380 7.88 6.01 31.16
CA GLN A 380 7.02 5.95 30.00
C GLN A 380 6.30 7.28 29.84
N VAL A 381 6.35 7.86 28.65
CA VAL A 381 5.66 9.12 28.36
C VAL A 381 4.69 8.91 27.21
N LYS A 382 3.43 9.24 27.47
CA LYS A 382 2.32 9.27 26.52
C LYS A 382 1.88 10.71 26.36
N ALA A 383 1.94 11.25 25.15
CA ALA A 383 1.53 12.61 24.87
C ALA A 383 0.38 12.66 23.87
N SER A 384 -0.58 13.56 24.11
CA SER A 384 -1.60 13.91 23.14
C SER A 384 -0.97 14.52 21.88
N PRO A 385 -1.56 14.36 20.68
CA PRO A 385 -1.03 14.92 19.43
C PRO A 385 -0.83 16.45 19.41
N VAL A 386 -1.40 17.16 20.38
CA VAL A 386 -1.21 18.62 20.54
C VAL A 386 0.18 18.99 21.07
N TRP A 387 0.90 18.04 21.67
CA TRP A 387 2.23 18.24 22.24
C TRP A 387 3.29 17.61 21.37
N HIS A 388 4.35 18.36 21.07
CA HIS A 388 5.56 17.89 20.44
C HIS A 388 6.64 17.72 21.52
N LEU A 389 7.22 16.52 21.60
CA LEU A 389 8.24 16.19 22.59
C LEU A 389 9.62 16.16 21.93
N ARG A 390 10.58 16.89 22.50
CA ARG A 390 12.02 16.73 22.20
C ARG A 390 12.69 16.22 23.46
N HIS A 391 13.61 15.27 23.33
CA HIS A 391 14.30 14.71 24.49
C HIS A 391 15.82 14.71 24.29
N GLU A 392 16.54 14.89 25.39
CA GLU A 392 18.00 14.85 25.47
C GLU A 392 18.44 13.99 26.67
N GLY A 393 19.64 13.41 26.58
CA GLY A 393 20.15 12.45 27.58
C GLY A 393 20.08 11.02 27.09
N LEU A 394 19.38 10.14 27.83
CA LEU A 394 19.34 8.72 27.51
C LEU A 394 18.65 8.39 26.17
N PRO A 395 19.17 7.41 25.42
CA PRO A 395 18.49 6.88 24.23
C PRO A 395 17.21 6.13 24.63
N LEU A 396 16.25 6.14 23.71
CA LEU A 396 14.98 5.42 23.88
C LEU A 396 15.18 3.91 23.83
N THR A 397 14.52 3.18 24.73
CA THR A 397 14.46 1.72 24.68
C THR A 397 13.31 1.24 23.78
N ALA A 398 12.22 2.01 23.69
CA ALA A 398 11.09 1.76 22.79
C ALA A 398 10.33 3.05 22.46
N MET A 399 9.69 3.09 21.27
CA MET A 399 8.85 4.21 20.79
C MET A 399 7.37 3.86 20.63
N ALA A 400 7.01 2.59 20.83
CA ALA A 400 5.64 2.13 20.77
C ALA A 400 5.38 1.12 21.88
N ASP A 401 4.15 1.08 22.39
CA ASP A 401 3.70 0.00 23.26
C ASP A 401 3.40 -1.28 22.48
N ALA A 402 3.06 -2.36 23.18
CA ALA A 402 2.75 -3.67 22.57
C ALA A 402 1.55 -3.63 21.60
N SER A 403 0.72 -2.60 21.68
CA SER A 403 -0.43 -2.33 20.79
C SER A 403 -0.10 -1.39 19.64
N GLY A 404 1.14 -0.89 19.55
CA GLY A 404 1.59 0.01 18.49
C GLY A 404 1.24 1.49 18.73
N HIS A 405 0.77 1.87 19.93
CA HIS A 405 0.54 3.28 20.25
C HIS A 405 1.84 3.99 20.57
N TRP A 406 1.95 5.25 20.16
CA TRP A 406 3.12 6.09 20.41
C TRP A 406 3.36 6.24 21.91
N GLN A 407 4.50 5.73 22.38
CA GLN A 407 4.92 5.78 23.78
C GLN A 407 6.45 5.78 23.85
N LEU A 408 7.02 6.86 24.38
CA LEU A 408 8.46 6.93 24.61
C LEU A 408 8.79 6.19 25.90
N THR A 409 9.75 5.26 25.84
CA THR A 409 10.14 4.43 26.99
C THR A 409 11.64 4.49 27.24
N TRP A 410 12.04 4.69 28.49
CA TRP A 410 13.43 4.66 28.96
C TRP A 410 13.59 3.71 30.15
N GLN A 411 14.76 3.11 30.27
CA GLN A 411 15.20 2.30 31.40
C GLN A 411 16.52 2.85 31.94
N PRO A 412 16.46 3.85 32.83
CA PRO A 412 17.65 4.50 33.38
C PRO A 412 18.39 3.60 34.38
N TRP A 413 19.72 3.75 34.41
CA TRP A 413 20.53 3.34 35.55
C TRP A 413 20.54 4.41 36.65
N PRO A 414 20.88 4.06 37.91
CA PRO A 414 21.04 5.05 38.98
C PRO A 414 22.00 6.18 38.56
N GLY A 415 21.54 7.43 38.65
CA GLY A 415 22.28 8.63 38.23
C GLY A 415 21.96 9.13 36.83
N ASP A 416 21.27 8.35 36.00
CA ASP A 416 20.90 8.80 34.66
C ASP A 416 19.75 9.83 34.68
N SER A 417 19.71 10.68 33.65
CA SER A 417 18.66 11.67 33.47
C SER A 417 18.18 11.79 32.02
N VAL A 418 16.89 12.13 31.87
CA VAL A 418 16.27 12.51 30.61
C VAL A 418 15.61 13.87 30.77
N HIS A 419 15.93 14.79 29.88
CA HIS A 419 15.28 16.10 29.80
C HIS A 419 14.31 16.08 28.62
N ILE A 420 13.04 16.40 28.88
CA ILE A 420 11.98 16.42 27.88
C ILE A 420 11.49 17.86 27.75
N GLU A 421 11.71 18.46 26.58
CA GLU A 421 11.10 19.71 26.18
C GLU A 421 9.72 19.43 25.59
N VAL A 422 8.69 20.06 26.15
CA VAL A 422 7.29 19.89 25.76
C VAL A 422 6.82 21.16 25.06
N LEU A 423 6.66 21.06 23.74
CA LEU A 423 6.28 22.18 22.88
C LEU A 423 4.83 22.03 22.45
N ARG A 424 4.09 23.13 22.38
CA ARG A 424 2.77 23.17 21.73
C ARG A 424 2.90 23.95 20.43
N PRO A 425 2.95 23.29 19.26
CA PRO A 425 3.03 23.99 17.99
C PRO A 425 1.84 24.93 17.79
N ALA A 426 2.09 26.13 17.25
CA ALA A 426 1.04 27.04 16.85
C ALA A 426 0.26 26.47 15.64
N ALA A 427 -1.07 26.61 15.66
CA ALA A 427 -1.89 26.19 14.53
C ALA A 427 -1.64 27.10 13.32
N VAL A 428 -1.46 26.49 12.15
CA VAL A 428 -1.39 27.20 10.86
C VAL A 428 -2.81 27.26 10.29
N PRO A 429 -3.29 28.40 9.78
CA PRO A 429 -4.60 28.47 9.12
C PRO A 429 -4.58 27.65 7.82
N GLY A 430 -5.68 26.95 7.55
CA GLY A 430 -5.87 26.18 6.33
C GLY A 430 -7.33 25.85 6.09
N PRO A 431 -7.68 25.33 4.90
CA PRO A 431 -9.07 25.06 4.55
C PRO A 431 -9.65 23.96 5.45
N THR A 432 -10.89 24.17 5.90
CA THR A 432 -11.73 23.19 6.61
C THR A 432 -12.71 22.48 5.68
N LEU A 433 -12.98 23.07 4.52
CA LEU A 433 -13.81 22.55 3.46
C LEU A 433 -12.97 22.42 2.18
N THR A 434 -12.96 21.24 1.58
CA THR A 434 -12.20 20.97 0.36
C THR A 434 -13.04 20.24 -0.66
N LEU A 435 -12.99 20.74 -1.89
CA LEU A 435 -13.63 20.13 -3.04
C LEU A 435 -12.71 19.07 -3.64
N GLN A 436 -13.09 17.81 -3.47
CA GLN A 436 -12.29 16.65 -3.85
C GLN A 436 -12.42 16.32 -5.34
N SER A 437 -13.64 16.40 -5.87
CA SER A 437 -13.96 16.05 -7.26
C SER A 437 -15.17 16.85 -7.74
N LEU A 438 -15.12 17.33 -8.98
CA LEU A 438 -16.23 18.00 -9.63
C LEU A 438 -16.44 17.42 -11.02
N ARG A 439 -17.63 16.89 -11.28
CA ARG A 439 -18.05 16.43 -12.61
C ARG A 439 -19.21 17.27 -13.10
N ALA A 440 -19.00 18.00 -14.19
CA ALA A 440 -20.01 18.81 -14.85
C ALA A 440 -20.33 18.22 -16.22
N LEU A 441 -21.58 17.88 -16.47
CA LEU A 441 -22.07 17.39 -17.75
C LEU A 441 -23.04 18.39 -18.37
N ALA A 442 -22.75 18.81 -19.61
CA ALA A 442 -23.63 19.64 -20.42
C ALA A 442 -24.28 18.80 -21.53
N ARG A 443 -25.62 18.87 -21.63
CA ARG A 443 -26.42 18.29 -22.73
C ARG A 443 -27.21 19.39 -23.44
N PRO A 444 -26.67 19.98 -24.51
CA PRO A 444 -27.37 21.01 -25.28
C PRO A 444 -28.57 20.44 -26.06
N GLY A 445 -29.76 20.97 -25.79
CA GLY A 445 -30.98 20.72 -26.57
C GLY A 445 -31.17 21.73 -27.69
N ALA A 446 -32.34 21.75 -28.33
CA ALA A 446 -32.63 22.69 -29.43
C ALA A 446 -32.62 24.16 -28.95
N GLU A 447 -33.26 24.44 -27.82
CA GLU A 447 -33.41 25.79 -27.25
C GLU A 447 -32.79 25.94 -25.87
N HIS A 448 -32.71 24.85 -25.11
CA HIS A 448 -32.25 24.84 -23.72
C HIS A 448 -31.11 23.84 -23.56
N THR A 449 -30.12 24.16 -22.73
CA THR A 449 -29.05 23.24 -22.35
C THR A 449 -29.29 22.77 -20.93
N ARG A 450 -29.36 21.45 -20.72
CA ARG A 450 -29.43 20.85 -19.38
C ARG A 450 -28.02 20.60 -18.88
N HIS A 451 -27.76 21.01 -17.65
CA HIS A 451 -26.51 20.77 -16.96
C HIS A 451 -26.75 19.89 -15.74
N GLU A 452 -25.85 18.93 -15.54
CA GLU A 452 -25.81 18.04 -14.38
C GLU A 452 -24.43 18.18 -13.74
N LEU A 453 -24.38 18.54 -12.46
CA LEU A 453 -23.15 18.70 -11.70
C LEU A 453 -23.15 17.73 -10.53
N THR A 454 -22.06 17.00 -10.35
CA THR A 454 -21.81 16.17 -9.16
C THR A 454 -20.52 16.67 -8.50
N VAL A 455 -20.63 17.04 -7.23
CA VAL A 455 -19.52 17.57 -6.42
C VAL A 455 -19.29 16.66 -5.24
N GLN A 456 -18.04 16.29 -5.01
CA GLN A 456 -17.61 15.61 -3.79
C GLN A 456 -16.86 16.60 -2.91
N LEU A 457 -17.38 16.80 -1.70
CA LEU A 457 -16.80 17.69 -0.70
C LEU A 457 -16.32 16.87 0.50
N TYR A 458 -15.25 17.35 1.12
CA TYR A 458 -14.81 16.89 2.43
C TYR A 458 -14.71 18.07 3.36
N ALA A 459 -15.44 18.01 4.47
CA ALA A 459 -15.46 19.03 5.50
C ALA A 459 -15.00 18.43 6.82
N THR A 460 -14.12 19.12 7.53
CA THR A 460 -13.69 18.74 8.88
C THR A 460 -14.54 19.40 9.96
N GLN A 461 -15.22 20.48 9.61
CA GLN A 461 -16.14 21.23 10.46
C GLN A 461 -17.41 21.60 9.69
N GLY A 462 -18.48 21.94 10.41
CA GLY A 462 -19.72 22.37 9.78
C GLY A 462 -19.54 23.76 9.18
N GLU A 463 -19.75 23.90 7.87
CA GLU A 463 -19.57 25.14 7.12
C GLU A 463 -20.59 25.23 5.98
N THR A 464 -20.81 26.44 5.46
CA THR A 464 -21.76 26.68 4.39
C THR A 464 -21.04 26.87 3.06
N TRP A 465 -21.31 25.99 2.10
CA TRP A 465 -20.79 26.11 0.74
C TRP A 465 -21.69 27.01 -0.11
N ARG A 466 -21.11 28.02 -0.78
CA ARG A 466 -21.82 29.06 -1.55
C ARG A 466 -21.42 29.08 -3.02
N PRO A 467 -21.85 28.09 -3.84
CA PRO A 467 -21.56 28.09 -5.26
C PRO A 467 -22.28 29.22 -6.02
N GLY A 468 -21.81 29.53 -7.23
CA GLY A 468 -22.44 30.48 -8.15
C GLY A 468 -22.97 29.81 -9.41
N LEU A 469 -24.27 29.98 -9.69
CA LEU A 469 -24.86 29.57 -10.96
C LEU A 469 -24.59 30.61 -12.06
N PRO A 470 -24.48 30.18 -13.33
CA PRO A 470 -24.43 31.09 -14.47
C PRO A 470 -25.67 32.00 -14.57
N ARG A 471 -25.50 33.19 -15.15
CA ARG A 471 -26.62 34.13 -15.37
C ARG A 471 -27.70 33.50 -16.24
N GLY A 472 -28.95 33.55 -15.79
CA GLY A 472 -30.10 32.97 -16.51
C GLY A 472 -30.29 31.46 -16.33
N ALA A 473 -29.48 30.80 -15.49
CA ALA A 473 -29.69 29.40 -15.14
C ALA A 473 -30.91 29.24 -14.22
N GLN A 474 -31.75 28.25 -14.52
CA GLN A 474 -32.88 27.84 -13.69
C GLN A 474 -32.56 26.51 -13.01
N LEU A 475 -32.36 26.54 -11.69
CA LEU A 475 -32.10 25.35 -10.89
C LEU A 475 -33.35 24.46 -10.84
N GLN A 476 -33.20 23.21 -11.25
CA GLN A 476 -34.29 22.22 -11.30
C GLN A 476 -34.21 21.22 -10.15
N GLN A 477 -33.00 20.85 -9.74
CA GLN A 477 -32.80 19.83 -8.73
C GLN A 477 -31.57 20.11 -7.85
N LEU A 478 -31.72 19.87 -6.55
CA LEU A 478 -30.65 19.83 -5.56
C LEU A 478 -30.78 18.55 -4.73
N VAL A 479 -29.75 17.71 -4.77
CA VAL A 479 -29.66 16.48 -3.98
C VAL A 479 -28.40 16.55 -3.12
N ILE A 480 -28.56 16.37 -1.81
CA ILE A 480 -27.46 16.32 -0.83
C ILE A 480 -27.46 14.92 -0.22
N ASP A 481 -26.37 14.19 -0.39
CA ASP A 481 -26.18 12.82 0.12
C ASP A 481 -27.32 11.85 -0.24
N GLY A 482 -27.78 11.98 -1.49
CA GLY A 482 -28.87 11.15 -2.04
C GLY A 482 -30.28 11.58 -1.64
N ARG A 483 -30.43 12.63 -0.82
CA ARG A 483 -31.74 13.20 -0.45
C ARG A 483 -32.02 14.47 -1.23
N GLU A 484 -33.12 14.48 -1.97
CA GLU A 484 -33.60 15.65 -2.70
C GLU A 484 -34.08 16.73 -1.72
N ARG A 485 -33.69 17.98 -1.97
CA ARG A 485 -34.10 19.14 -1.18
C ARG A 485 -35.07 19.99 -1.99
N PRO A 486 -36.18 20.45 -1.38
CA PRO A 486 -37.08 21.37 -2.06
C PRO A 486 -36.35 22.68 -2.36
N LEU A 487 -36.52 23.18 -3.58
CA LEU A 487 -35.93 24.43 -4.03
C LEU A 487 -36.86 25.59 -3.67
N GLY A 488 -36.35 26.58 -2.92
CA GLY A 488 -36.98 27.89 -2.77
C GLY A 488 -36.87 28.73 -4.06
N GLN A 489 -37.31 29.99 -4.03
CA GLN A 489 -37.27 30.89 -5.19
C GLN A 489 -35.86 31.01 -5.82
N GLN A 490 -35.69 30.41 -7.02
CA GLN A 490 -34.75 30.59 -8.17
C GLN A 490 -33.27 31.01 -7.97
N THR A 491 -32.82 31.36 -6.77
CA THR A 491 -31.41 31.67 -6.45
C THR A 491 -30.79 30.47 -5.75
N LEU A 492 -29.57 30.10 -6.17
CA LEU A 492 -28.87 28.94 -5.63
C LEU A 492 -28.71 29.11 -4.11
N PRO A 493 -29.23 28.18 -3.29
CA PRO A 493 -29.18 28.33 -1.84
C PRO A 493 -27.75 28.15 -1.32
N GLU A 494 -27.47 28.83 -0.21
CA GLU A 494 -26.38 28.48 0.68
C GLU A 494 -26.54 27.01 1.13
N ILE A 495 -25.56 26.16 0.82
CA ILE A 495 -25.66 24.72 1.11
C ILE A 495 -24.92 24.42 2.42
N PRO A 496 -25.63 24.08 3.52
CA PRO A 496 -24.98 23.71 4.76
C PRO A 496 -24.32 22.32 4.62
N VAL A 497 -23.05 22.23 4.96
CA VAL A 497 -22.24 21.01 4.92
C VAL A 497 -21.82 20.66 6.34
N THR A 498 -22.10 19.44 6.78
CA THR A 498 -21.67 18.95 8.10
C THR A 498 -20.25 18.38 8.04
N PRO A 499 -19.57 18.10 9.17
CA PRO A 499 -18.31 17.38 9.14
C PRO A 499 -18.46 15.99 8.51
N GLY A 500 -17.63 15.67 7.52
CA GLY A 500 -17.69 14.39 6.80
C GLY A 500 -17.44 14.53 5.29
N ARG A 501 -17.69 13.44 4.58
CA ARG A 501 -17.70 13.42 3.11
C ARG A 501 -19.14 13.58 2.62
N HIS A 502 -19.34 14.50 1.68
CA HIS A 502 -20.63 14.84 1.14
C HIS A 502 -20.65 14.74 -0.38
N THR A 503 -21.74 14.22 -0.93
CA THR A 503 -21.98 14.20 -2.38
C THR A 503 -23.17 15.10 -2.71
N ILE A 504 -22.90 16.18 -3.43
CA ILE A 504 -23.93 17.14 -3.84
C ILE A 504 -24.15 17.00 -5.34
N LYS A 505 -25.42 16.86 -5.74
CA LYS A 505 -25.82 16.88 -7.15
C LYS A 505 -26.73 18.08 -7.41
N LEU A 506 -26.42 18.82 -8.46
CA LEU A 506 -27.16 19.98 -8.92
C LEU A 506 -27.56 19.74 -10.37
N ALA A 507 -28.80 20.04 -10.73
CA ALA A 507 -29.23 20.07 -12.12
C ALA A 507 -29.93 21.39 -12.42
N TRP A 508 -29.56 22.03 -13.53
CA TRP A 508 -30.17 23.28 -13.97
C TRP A 508 -30.30 23.32 -15.49
N THR A 509 -31.12 24.25 -15.98
CA THR A 509 -31.26 24.54 -17.40
C THR A 509 -30.85 25.97 -17.71
N GLU A 510 -30.15 26.15 -18.83
CA GLU A 510 -29.80 27.45 -19.41
C GLU A 510 -30.61 27.66 -20.70
N PRO A 511 -31.09 28.89 -20.99
CA PRO A 511 -31.87 29.22 -22.19
C PRO A 511 -30.96 29.38 -23.42
N THR A 512 -30.00 28.47 -23.58
CA THR A 512 -29.06 28.42 -24.70
C THR A 512 -29.19 27.08 -25.40
N GLY A 513 -29.50 27.11 -26.70
CA GLY A 513 -29.60 25.92 -27.53
C GLY A 513 -28.27 25.45 -28.12
N ALA A 514 -28.33 24.33 -28.82
CA ALA A 514 -27.23 23.72 -29.54
C ALA A 514 -26.87 24.56 -30.79
N GLY A 515 -25.94 25.50 -30.62
CA GLY A 515 -25.35 26.31 -31.70
C GLY A 515 -24.22 25.63 -32.47
N TRP A 516 -23.49 26.38 -33.29
CA TRP A 516 -22.27 25.90 -33.94
C TRP A 516 -21.12 25.79 -32.93
N LEU A 517 -20.98 26.78 -32.06
CA LEU A 517 -20.04 26.76 -30.95
C LEU A 517 -20.78 26.36 -29.68
N MET A 518 -20.43 25.21 -29.10
CA MET A 518 -20.96 24.76 -27.81
C MET A 518 -19.85 24.82 -26.76
N ARG A 519 -20.22 25.15 -25.53
CA ARG A 519 -19.29 25.31 -24.41
C ARG A 519 -19.78 24.51 -23.21
N THR A 520 -18.84 24.06 -22.39
CA THR A 520 -19.15 23.52 -21.06
C THR A 520 -19.60 24.64 -20.12
N THR A 521 -20.18 24.28 -18.99
CA THR A 521 -20.75 25.26 -18.05
C THR A 521 -19.74 26.27 -17.51
N ALA A 522 -20.26 27.44 -17.14
CA ALA A 522 -19.58 28.58 -16.55
C ALA A 522 -19.63 28.61 -15.01
N PHE A 523 -19.94 27.49 -14.37
CA PHE A 523 -20.24 27.40 -12.95
C PHE A 523 -19.06 27.88 -12.07
N ASP A 524 -19.38 28.63 -11.02
CA ASP A 524 -18.43 29.06 -10.00
C ASP A 524 -18.55 28.13 -8.79
N ALA A 525 -17.50 27.36 -8.53
CA ALA A 525 -17.46 26.44 -7.41
C ALA A 525 -17.20 27.14 -6.07
N ALA A 526 -16.85 28.44 -6.07
CA ALA A 526 -16.44 29.25 -4.93
C ALA A 526 -15.21 28.74 -4.14
N LEU A 527 -14.76 27.52 -4.41
CA LEU A 527 -13.61 26.87 -3.82
C LEU A 527 -12.69 26.34 -4.93
N PRO A 528 -11.36 26.35 -4.74
CA PRO A 528 -10.44 25.65 -5.61
C PRO A 528 -10.88 24.19 -5.78
N THR A 529 -10.90 23.74 -7.04
CA THR A 529 -11.40 22.41 -7.40
C THR A 529 -10.24 21.49 -7.73
N ALA A 530 -10.37 20.22 -7.36
CA ALA A 530 -9.51 19.17 -7.86
C ALA A 530 -10.34 18.11 -8.58
N ASN A 531 -9.66 17.31 -9.41
CA ASN A 531 -10.28 16.25 -10.21
C ASN A 531 -11.50 16.76 -10.98
N LEU A 532 -11.26 17.80 -11.79
CA LEU A 532 -12.29 18.43 -12.58
C LEU A 532 -12.54 17.60 -13.84
N HIS A 533 -13.76 17.09 -13.99
CA HIS A 533 -14.25 16.42 -15.18
C HIS A 533 -15.34 17.26 -15.84
N LEU A 534 -15.04 17.86 -16.99
CA LEU A 534 -16.02 18.56 -17.80
C LEU A 534 -16.44 17.67 -18.95
N GLN A 535 -17.73 17.38 -19.05
CA GLN A 535 -18.31 16.51 -20.05
C GLN A 535 -19.31 17.28 -20.90
N LEU A 536 -19.31 17.02 -22.21
CA LEU A 536 -20.25 17.60 -23.16
C LEU A 536 -20.76 16.49 -24.08
N ASP A 537 -22.09 16.32 -24.10
CA ASP A 537 -22.77 15.46 -25.07
C ASP A 537 -23.38 16.34 -26.16
N PRO A 538 -22.77 16.44 -27.36
CA PRO A 538 -23.27 17.25 -28.45
C PRO A 538 -24.55 16.67 -29.10
N GLY A 539 -24.96 15.46 -28.72
CA GLY A 539 -26.05 14.74 -29.35
C GLY A 539 -25.66 14.05 -30.66
N ARG A 540 -26.58 13.24 -31.19
CA ARG A 540 -26.32 12.35 -32.34
C ARG A 540 -26.33 13.04 -33.71
N ASN A 541 -26.86 14.26 -33.80
CA ASN A 541 -27.10 14.96 -35.07
C ASN A 541 -26.07 16.08 -35.35
N ARG A 542 -24.84 15.94 -34.84
CA ARG A 542 -23.78 16.93 -34.94
C ARG A 542 -22.51 16.34 -35.55
N TRP A 543 -21.89 17.11 -36.43
CA TRP A 543 -20.57 16.84 -36.99
C TRP A 543 -19.54 17.73 -36.29
N ILE A 544 -18.65 17.12 -35.51
CA ILE A 544 -17.65 17.83 -34.69
C ILE A 544 -16.44 18.17 -35.56
N LEU A 545 -16.08 19.44 -35.66
CA LEU A 545 -14.96 19.92 -36.47
C LEU A 545 -13.71 20.22 -35.63
N PHE A 546 -13.89 20.93 -34.52
CA PHE A 546 -12.80 21.31 -33.63
C PHE A 546 -13.23 21.19 -32.18
N THR A 547 -12.24 20.96 -31.32
CA THR A 547 -12.39 20.90 -29.87
C THR A 547 -11.27 21.72 -29.23
N GLY A 548 -11.52 22.32 -28.08
CA GLY A 548 -10.51 23.05 -27.32
C GLY A 548 -10.95 23.36 -25.90
N GLY A 549 -10.09 24.05 -25.15
CA GLY A 549 -10.32 24.37 -23.73
C GLY A 549 -9.15 23.94 -22.87
N LEU A 550 -9.36 22.95 -22.00
CA LEU A 550 -8.37 22.48 -21.03
C LEU A 550 -7.19 21.73 -21.70
N PRO A 551 -6.01 21.65 -21.03
CA PRO A 551 -4.83 20.96 -21.56
C PRO A 551 -5.03 19.47 -21.83
N ILE A 552 -5.86 18.81 -21.03
CA ILE A 552 -6.23 17.40 -21.17
C ILE A 552 -7.68 17.36 -21.64
N GLY A 553 -7.91 16.97 -22.89
CA GLY A 553 -9.24 16.96 -23.48
C GLY A 553 -9.30 16.24 -24.82
N PRO A 554 -10.47 16.24 -25.47
CA PRO A 554 -10.65 15.64 -26.78
C PRO A 554 -9.85 16.39 -27.84
N ALA A 555 -9.27 15.66 -28.79
CA ALA A 555 -8.57 16.19 -29.94
C ALA A 555 -9.12 15.57 -31.24
N VAL A 556 -9.39 16.42 -32.24
CA VAL A 556 -9.84 16.00 -33.57
C VAL A 556 -8.62 15.67 -34.43
N LEU A 557 -8.33 14.38 -34.61
CA LEU A 557 -7.13 13.93 -35.34
C LEU A 557 -7.30 13.97 -36.87
N TYR A 558 -8.54 14.01 -37.35
CA TYR A 558 -8.86 13.98 -38.78
C TYR A 558 -8.11 15.00 -39.63
N TRP A 559 -7.90 16.22 -39.12
CA TRP A 559 -7.21 17.26 -39.88
C TRP A 559 -5.75 16.92 -40.19
N GLY A 560 -5.07 16.18 -39.30
CA GLY A 560 -3.74 15.65 -39.56
C GLY A 560 -3.76 14.58 -40.66
N THR A 561 -4.75 13.68 -40.59
CA THR A 561 -4.99 12.65 -41.61
C THR A 561 -5.31 13.28 -42.97
N LEU A 562 -6.15 14.32 -43.01
CA LEU A 562 -6.48 15.05 -44.22
C LEU A 562 -5.24 15.72 -44.83
N ALA A 563 -4.38 16.35 -44.01
CA ALA A 563 -3.13 16.93 -44.50
C ALA A 563 -2.22 15.87 -45.18
N VAL A 564 -2.13 14.66 -44.60
CA VAL A 564 -1.40 13.53 -45.19
C VAL A 564 -2.06 13.08 -46.51
N ILE A 565 -3.39 12.97 -46.55
CA ILE A 565 -4.13 12.61 -47.77
C ILE A 565 -3.89 13.64 -48.88
N LEU A 566 -3.93 14.93 -48.57
CA LEU A 566 -3.67 16.00 -49.54
C LEU A 566 -2.22 15.92 -50.08
N LEU A 567 -1.25 15.62 -49.22
CA LEU A 567 0.15 15.45 -49.62
C LEU A 567 0.33 14.22 -50.53
N LEU A 568 -0.27 13.09 -50.18
CA LEU A 568 -0.27 11.88 -51.01
C LEU A 568 -0.99 12.09 -52.35
N ALA A 569 -2.14 12.78 -52.34
CA ALA A 569 -2.88 13.10 -53.56
C ALA A 569 -2.09 14.03 -54.50
N TRP A 570 -1.37 14.99 -53.94
CA TRP A 570 -0.46 15.85 -54.70
C TRP A 570 0.68 15.04 -55.32
N ALA A 571 1.31 14.14 -54.55
CA ALA A 571 2.39 13.27 -55.04
C ALA A 571 1.90 12.30 -56.13
N LEU A 572 0.78 11.60 -55.90
CA LEU A 572 0.19 10.65 -56.85
C LEU A 572 -0.25 11.33 -58.15
N GLY A 573 -0.87 12.51 -58.07
CA GLY A 573 -1.25 13.29 -59.25
C GLY A 573 -0.06 13.73 -60.11
N ARG A 574 1.15 13.84 -59.53
CA ARG A 574 2.39 14.14 -60.29
C ARG A 574 3.06 12.92 -60.89
N SER A 575 2.78 11.72 -60.40
CA SER A 575 3.39 10.48 -60.92
C SER A 575 3.02 10.18 -62.39
N ARG A 576 1.93 10.78 -62.91
CA ARG A 576 1.36 10.53 -64.25
C ARG A 576 1.10 9.04 -64.55
N LEU A 577 1.05 8.18 -63.53
CA LEU A 577 0.76 6.75 -63.68
C LEU A 577 -0.73 6.49 -63.94
N THR A 578 -1.58 7.38 -63.46
CA THR A 578 -3.04 7.33 -63.64
C THR A 578 -3.51 8.62 -64.31
N PRO A 579 -4.68 8.63 -64.98
CA PRO A 579 -5.27 9.84 -65.57
C PRO A 579 -5.81 10.81 -64.50
N LEU A 580 -5.78 10.43 -63.23
CA LEU A 580 -6.30 11.24 -62.13
C LEU A 580 -5.36 12.39 -61.77
N GLY A 581 -5.89 13.62 -61.84
CA GLY A 581 -5.19 14.81 -61.34
C GLY A 581 -5.14 14.85 -59.81
N SER A 582 -4.31 15.72 -59.23
CA SER A 582 -4.16 15.87 -57.78
C SER A 582 -5.47 16.19 -57.05
N VAL A 583 -6.36 16.95 -57.67
CA VAL A 583 -7.69 17.27 -57.10
C VAL A 583 -8.59 16.04 -57.05
N GLN A 584 -8.57 15.19 -58.07
CA GLN A 584 -9.37 13.96 -58.09
C GLN A 584 -8.87 12.96 -57.06
N TRP A 585 -7.54 12.81 -56.92
CA TRP A 585 -6.95 12.03 -55.84
C TRP A 585 -7.30 12.58 -54.46
N ALA A 586 -7.34 13.90 -54.30
CA ALA A 586 -7.70 14.55 -53.03
C ALA A 586 -9.17 14.30 -52.68
N LEU A 587 -10.09 14.46 -53.65
CA LEU A 587 -11.51 14.16 -53.48
C LEU A 587 -11.73 12.68 -53.16
N LEU A 588 -11.12 11.77 -53.93
CA LEU A 588 -11.22 10.33 -53.68
C LEU A 588 -10.72 9.98 -52.28
N GLY A 589 -9.54 10.48 -51.89
CA GLY A 589 -8.97 10.26 -50.57
C GLY A 589 -9.82 10.86 -49.44
N MET A 590 -10.41 12.05 -49.63
CA MET A 590 -11.28 12.67 -48.64
C MET A 590 -12.54 11.84 -48.39
N GLY A 591 -13.20 11.31 -49.42
CA GLY A 591 -14.37 10.46 -49.18
C GLY A 591 -14.01 9.09 -48.59
N LEU A 592 -12.91 8.48 -49.05
CA LEU A 592 -12.42 7.20 -48.51
C LEU A 592 -11.84 7.32 -47.10
N SER A 593 -11.53 8.53 -46.62
CA SER A 593 -11.06 8.75 -45.25
C SER A 593 -12.10 8.45 -44.17
N GLN A 594 -13.37 8.32 -44.56
CA GLN A 594 -14.47 7.94 -43.67
C GLN A 594 -14.55 6.41 -43.47
N SER A 595 -13.71 5.64 -44.16
CA SER A 595 -13.58 4.21 -43.99
C SER A 595 -12.14 3.85 -43.57
N PRO A 596 -11.91 2.61 -43.07
CA PRO A 596 -10.58 2.18 -42.66
C PRO A 596 -9.50 2.41 -43.75
N ALA A 597 -8.36 2.98 -43.35
CA ALA A 597 -7.32 3.43 -44.28
C ALA A 597 -6.82 2.37 -45.30
N TRP A 598 -6.84 1.08 -44.93
CA TRP A 598 -6.43 -0.01 -45.82
C TRP A 598 -7.36 -0.17 -47.03
N LEU A 599 -8.65 0.19 -46.90
CA LEU A 599 -9.59 0.21 -48.02
C LEU A 599 -9.20 1.27 -49.04
N GLY A 600 -8.81 2.46 -48.57
CA GLY A 600 -8.30 3.53 -49.42
C GLY A 600 -7.03 3.12 -50.17
N LEU A 601 -6.11 2.41 -49.51
CA LEU A 601 -4.90 1.87 -50.14
C LEU A 601 -5.21 0.83 -51.22
N LEU A 602 -6.20 -0.03 -51.01
CA LEU A 602 -6.61 -1.04 -51.99
C LEU A 602 -7.20 -0.38 -53.25
N VAL A 603 -8.08 0.61 -53.07
CA VAL A 603 -8.64 1.39 -54.20
C VAL A 603 -7.53 2.16 -54.94
N ALA A 604 -6.61 2.79 -54.21
CA ALA A 604 -5.47 3.45 -54.82
C ALA A 604 -4.55 2.47 -55.58
N GLY A 605 -4.29 1.29 -55.00
CA GLY A 605 -3.53 0.22 -55.60
C GLY A 605 -4.19 -0.35 -56.86
N TRP A 606 -5.52 -0.46 -56.88
CA TRP A 606 -6.29 -0.84 -58.07
C TRP A 606 -6.10 0.16 -59.22
N LEU A 607 -6.27 1.46 -58.96
CA LEU A 607 -6.05 2.50 -59.99
C LEU A 607 -4.60 2.50 -60.50
N LEU A 608 -3.62 2.31 -59.61
CA LEU A 608 -2.21 2.21 -59.98
C LEU A 608 -1.91 0.93 -60.78
N ALA A 609 -2.53 -0.20 -60.45
CA ALA A 609 -2.37 -1.45 -61.19
C ALA A 609 -2.91 -1.35 -62.62
N LEU A 610 -4.07 -0.68 -62.80
CA LEU A 610 -4.59 -0.33 -64.13
C LEU A 610 -3.63 0.57 -64.91
N GLY A 611 -2.99 1.54 -64.25
CA GLY A 611 -2.00 2.42 -64.88
C GLY A 611 -0.71 1.71 -65.27
N LEU A 612 -0.23 0.81 -64.42
CA LEU A 612 0.95 -0.02 -64.68
C LEU A 612 0.72 -1.00 -65.83
N ARG A 613 -0.51 -1.49 -66.00
CA ARG A 613 -0.90 -2.36 -67.13
C ARG A 613 -0.53 -1.75 -68.47
N GLN A 614 -0.68 -0.43 -68.63
CA GLN A 614 -0.36 0.26 -69.87
C GLN A 614 1.15 0.29 -70.18
N ARG A 615 2.02 0.16 -69.16
CA ARG A 615 3.47 0.36 -69.30
C ARG A 615 4.30 -0.91 -69.22
N HIS A 616 3.93 -1.84 -68.33
CA HIS A 616 4.74 -3.03 -68.03
C HIS A 616 3.83 -4.26 -67.90
N TRP A 617 3.85 -5.13 -68.89
CA TRP A 617 3.09 -6.38 -68.87
C TRP A 617 3.97 -7.57 -69.25
N PRO A 618 3.84 -8.72 -68.57
CA PRO A 618 4.71 -9.86 -68.82
C PRO A 618 4.43 -10.53 -70.17
N ALA A 619 5.50 -10.93 -70.86
CA ALA A 619 5.44 -11.63 -72.14
C ALA A 619 4.98 -13.10 -72.03
N ARG A 620 5.07 -13.71 -70.83
CA ARG A 620 4.67 -15.12 -70.60
C ARG A 620 3.15 -15.25 -70.50
N ALA A 621 2.55 -16.10 -71.33
CA ALA A 621 1.09 -16.26 -71.45
C ALA A 621 0.37 -16.67 -70.15
N TRP A 622 0.92 -17.59 -69.35
CA TRP A 622 0.29 -17.99 -68.09
C TRP A 622 0.35 -16.87 -67.03
N LEU A 623 1.46 -16.12 -66.97
CA LEU A 623 1.62 -14.99 -66.06
C LEU A 623 0.71 -13.84 -66.48
N HIS A 624 0.54 -13.64 -67.79
CA HIS A 624 -0.43 -12.71 -68.37
C HIS A 624 -1.87 -13.03 -67.93
N ASN A 625 -2.31 -14.29 -68.10
CA ASN A 625 -3.66 -14.72 -67.74
C ASN A 625 -3.90 -14.62 -66.23
N LEU A 626 -2.93 -15.02 -65.42
CA LEU A 626 -3.00 -14.90 -63.95
C LEU A 626 -3.15 -13.43 -63.52
N LEU A 627 -2.32 -12.52 -64.05
CA LEU A 627 -2.43 -11.09 -63.75
C LEU A 627 -3.77 -10.50 -64.21
N GLN A 628 -4.32 -10.95 -65.33
CA GLN A 628 -5.65 -10.49 -65.77
C GLN A 628 -6.76 -10.95 -64.83
N ILE A 629 -6.77 -12.22 -64.42
CA ILE A 629 -7.76 -12.74 -63.46
C ILE A 629 -7.64 -11.96 -62.14
N LEU A 630 -6.42 -11.72 -61.66
CA LEU A 630 -6.18 -10.96 -60.44
C LEU A 630 -6.67 -9.51 -60.58
N LEU A 631 -6.46 -8.87 -61.73
CA LEU A 631 -6.87 -7.48 -61.97
C LEU A 631 -8.40 -7.35 -62.08
N VAL A 632 -9.08 -8.32 -62.69
CA VAL A 632 -10.55 -8.41 -62.70
C VAL A 632 -11.08 -8.55 -61.27
N LEU A 633 -10.51 -9.48 -60.50
CA LEU A 633 -10.91 -9.70 -59.10
C LEU A 633 -10.69 -8.42 -58.27
N LEU A 634 -9.53 -7.77 -58.42
CA LEU A 634 -9.20 -6.52 -57.75
C LEU A 634 -10.18 -5.40 -58.14
N THR A 635 -10.62 -5.35 -59.40
CA THR A 635 -11.62 -4.40 -59.88
C THR A 635 -12.98 -4.62 -59.20
N VAL A 636 -13.46 -5.87 -59.14
CA VAL A 636 -14.71 -6.20 -58.44
C VAL A 636 -14.63 -5.83 -56.96
N ILE A 637 -13.52 -6.17 -56.29
CA ILE A 637 -13.29 -5.81 -54.89
C ILE A 637 -13.30 -4.29 -54.74
N ALA A 638 -12.54 -3.55 -55.55
CA ALA A 638 -12.48 -2.09 -55.47
C ALA A 638 -13.86 -1.43 -55.66
N LEU A 639 -14.68 -1.92 -56.61
CA LEU A 639 -16.03 -1.43 -56.82
C LEU A 639 -16.96 -1.69 -55.62
N LEU A 640 -16.90 -2.89 -55.04
CA LEU A 640 -17.66 -3.23 -53.82
C LEU A 640 -17.25 -2.34 -52.64
N LEU A 641 -15.95 -2.05 -52.51
CA LEU A 641 -15.43 -1.18 -51.47
C LEU A 641 -15.83 0.28 -51.66
N LEU A 642 -15.81 0.79 -52.90
CA LEU A 642 -16.32 2.13 -53.21
C LEU A 642 -17.80 2.26 -52.88
N PHE A 643 -18.61 1.25 -53.21
CA PHE A 643 -20.02 1.21 -52.85
C PHE A 643 -20.23 1.18 -51.33
N ALA A 644 -19.46 0.36 -50.60
CA ALA A 644 -19.50 0.32 -49.14
C ALA A 644 -19.14 1.67 -48.52
N ALA A 645 -18.10 2.34 -49.03
CA ALA A 645 -17.68 3.66 -48.58
C ALA A 645 -18.75 4.73 -48.80
N VAL A 646 -19.47 4.70 -49.93
CA VAL A 646 -20.61 5.61 -50.18
C VAL A 646 -21.75 5.35 -49.19
N ARG A 647 -22.09 4.08 -48.94
CA ARG A 647 -23.13 3.68 -47.99
C ARG A 647 -22.80 4.15 -46.57
N GLU A 648 -21.58 3.88 -46.10
CA GLU A 648 -21.09 4.32 -44.79
C GLU A 648 -21.01 5.84 -44.70
N GLY A 649 -20.57 6.50 -45.77
CA GLY A 649 -20.48 7.96 -45.86
C GLY A 649 -21.83 8.67 -45.72
N LEU A 650 -22.90 8.15 -46.34
CA LEU A 650 -24.23 8.77 -46.33
C LEU A 650 -25.07 8.40 -45.10
N LEU A 651 -25.02 7.14 -44.67
CA LEU A 651 -25.86 6.61 -43.58
C LEU A 651 -25.14 6.62 -42.22
N GLY A 652 -23.81 6.60 -42.22
CA GLY A 652 -22.98 6.59 -41.02
C GLY A 652 -22.76 7.96 -40.40
N ARG A 653 -21.92 7.98 -39.37
CA ARG A 653 -21.45 9.21 -38.72
C ARG A 653 -20.06 9.56 -39.25
N PRO A 654 -19.75 10.85 -39.47
CA PRO A 654 -18.43 11.27 -39.90
C PRO A 654 -17.38 10.87 -38.87
N GLU A 655 -16.37 10.11 -39.31
CA GLU A 655 -15.29 9.63 -38.45
C GLU A 655 -14.20 10.69 -38.34
N MET A 656 -14.36 11.59 -37.38
CA MET A 656 -13.41 12.69 -37.14
C MET A 656 -12.21 12.27 -36.28
N GLN A 657 -12.07 10.97 -35.99
CA GLN A 657 -10.98 10.37 -35.20
C GLN A 657 -10.77 11.12 -33.87
N VAL A 658 -11.86 11.43 -33.17
CA VAL A 658 -11.81 12.18 -31.91
C VAL A 658 -11.24 11.28 -30.82
N SER A 659 -10.11 11.67 -30.24
CA SER A 659 -9.41 10.93 -29.18
C SER A 659 -9.38 11.73 -27.88
N GLY A 660 -9.47 11.08 -26.72
CA GLY A 660 -9.47 11.75 -25.41
C GLY A 660 -9.35 10.80 -24.22
N PRO A 661 -9.17 11.33 -22.98
CA PRO A 661 -8.78 10.59 -21.77
C PRO A 661 -9.75 9.50 -21.32
N ALA A 662 -11.03 9.64 -21.65
CA ALA A 662 -12.08 8.72 -21.27
C ALA A 662 -13.15 8.66 -22.37
N ALA A 663 -12.75 8.43 -23.62
CA ALA A 663 -13.67 8.21 -24.73
C ALA A 663 -14.44 6.87 -24.55
N LEU A 664 -15.25 6.80 -23.50
CA LEU A 664 -16.24 5.78 -23.22
C LEU A 664 -17.39 6.05 -24.16
N HIS A 665 -17.39 5.35 -25.29
CA HIS A 665 -18.38 5.43 -26.36
C HIS A 665 -18.32 6.76 -27.13
N GLN A 666 -18.41 6.66 -28.45
CA GLN A 666 -18.14 7.70 -29.47
C GLN A 666 -19.12 8.92 -29.44
N ALA A 667 -19.74 9.23 -28.30
CA ALA A 667 -20.76 10.27 -28.16
C ALA A 667 -20.44 11.33 -27.08
N MET A 668 -19.59 11.05 -26.08
CA MET A 668 -19.31 12.00 -25.00
C MET A 668 -17.89 12.55 -25.10
N LEU A 669 -17.77 13.87 -24.97
CA LEU A 669 -16.48 14.58 -24.97
C LEU A 669 -16.12 14.96 -23.55
N GLU A 670 -14.88 14.68 -23.13
CA GLU A 670 -14.43 14.89 -21.75
C GLU A 670 -13.10 15.63 -21.68
N TRP A 671 -13.10 16.72 -20.90
CA TRP A 671 -11.91 17.46 -20.50
C TRP A 671 -11.62 17.22 -19.01
N TYR A 672 -10.35 17.16 -18.68
CA TYR A 672 -9.88 16.89 -17.32
C TYR A 672 -8.86 17.93 -16.86
N ALA A 673 -8.91 18.30 -15.57
CA ALA A 673 -7.84 19.05 -14.90
C ALA A 673 -7.64 18.57 -13.47
N ASP A 674 -6.37 18.37 -13.09
CA ASP A 674 -5.98 17.96 -11.74
C ASP A 674 -6.39 18.99 -10.69
N ARG A 675 -6.21 20.28 -11.04
CA ARG A 675 -6.52 21.44 -10.21
C ARG A 675 -7.07 22.54 -11.10
N ALA A 676 -8.10 23.21 -10.61
CA ALA A 676 -8.62 24.43 -11.19
C ALA A 676 -8.97 25.42 -10.08
N GLY A 677 -9.11 26.69 -10.47
CA GLY A 677 -9.53 27.74 -9.55
C GLY A 677 -10.99 27.57 -9.08
N PRO A 678 -11.50 28.56 -8.33
CA PRO A 678 -12.92 28.64 -7.96
C PRO A 678 -13.84 28.69 -9.18
N GLU A 679 -13.47 29.48 -10.19
CA GLU A 679 -14.15 29.53 -11.47
C GLU A 679 -13.72 28.38 -12.37
N LEU A 680 -14.70 27.64 -12.91
CA LEU A 680 -14.40 26.51 -13.77
C LEU A 680 -13.84 26.99 -15.14
N PRO A 681 -12.73 26.41 -15.61
CA PRO A 681 -12.30 26.58 -17.00
C PRO A 681 -13.36 26.01 -17.95
N ARG A 682 -13.37 26.47 -19.20
CA ARG A 682 -14.37 26.02 -20.20
C ARG A 682 -13.75 25.18 -21.31
N GLY A 683 -14.33 24.01 -21.53
CA GLY A 683 -14.21 23.26 -22.78
C GLY A 683 -15.14 23.84 -23.84
N TRP A 684 -14.76 23.71 -25.11
CA TRP A 684 -15.59 24.12 -26.23
C TRP A 684 -15.45 23.19 -27.42
N ILE A 685 -16.49 23.17 -28.24
CA ILE A 685 -16.51 22.44 -29.50
C ILE A 685 -17.08 23.33 -30.60
N LEU A 686 -16.52 23.22 -31.80
CA LEU A 686 -17.11 23.75 -33.02
C LEU A 686 -17.71 22.58 -33.79
N SER A 687 -19.02 22.63 -34.03
CA SER A 687 -19.76 21.58 -34.73
C SER A 687 -20.77 22.17 -35.71
N LEU A 688 -21.11 21.38 -36.73
CA LEU A 688 -22.15 21.70 -37.70
C LEU A 688 -23.31 20.69 -37.58
N PRO A 689 -24.52 21.04 -38.03
CA PRO A 689 -25.60 20.07 -38.19
C PRO A 689 -25.19 18.94 -39.15
N LEU A 690 -25.57 17.70 -38.85
CA LEU A 690 -25.16 16.52 -39.64
C LEU A 690 -25.63 16.57 -41.11
N TRP A 691 -26.71 17.30 -41.41
CA TRP A 691 -27.19 17.45 -42.79
C TRP A 691 -26.14 18.12 -43.70
N VAL A 692 -25.30 19.01 -43.17
CA VAL A 692 -24.22 19.66 -43.94
C VAL A 692 -23.24 18.62 -44.46
N TYR A 693 -22.82 17.70 -43.59
CA TYR A 693 -21.97 16.57 -43.96
C TYR A 693 -22.65 15.66 -44.99
N ARG A 694 -23.94 15.36 -44.82
CA ARG A 694 -24.69 14.52 -45.77
C ARG A 694 -24.79 15.13 -47.17
N VAL A 695 -25.00 16.45 -47.27
CA VAL A 695 -25.00 17.17 -48.55
C VAL A 695 -23.63 17.11 -49.21
N LEU A 696 -22.56 17.31 -48.45
CA LEU A 696 -21.19 17.19 -48.95
C LEU A 696 -20.87 15.77 -49.45
N MET A 697 -21.24 14.74 -48.68
CA MET A 697 -21.05 13.34 -49.08
C MET A 697 -21.91 12.93 -50.27
N LEU A 698 -23.12 13.47 -50.40
CA LEU A 698 -23.96 13.26 -51.58
C LEU A 698 -23.31 13.86 -52.83
N GLY A 699 -22.80 15.09 -52.72
CA GLY A 699 -22.04 15.74 -53.80
C GLY A 699 -20.80 14.94 -54.18
N TRP A 700 -20.09 14.40 -53.19
CA TRP A 700 -18.94 13.51 -53.42
C TRP A 700 -19.33 12.20 -54.11
N ALA A 701 -20.40 11.53 -53.66
CA ALA A 701 -20.87 10.28 -54.26
C ALA A 701 -21.32 10.46 -55.72
N LEU A 702 -22.00 11.57 -56.01
CA LEU A 702 -22.39 11.92 -57.38
C LEU A 702 -21.17 12.13 -58.28
N TRP A 703 -20.18 12.90 -57.79
CA TRP A 703 -18.92 13.10 -58.50
C TRP A 703 -18.18 11.77 -58.74
N LEU A 704 -18.12 10.91 -57.71
CA LEU A 704 -17.46 9.61 -57.80
C LEU A 704 -18.13 8.73 -58.87
N ALA A 705 -19.45 8.70 -58.95
CA ALA A 705 -20.17 7.92 -59.96
C ALA A 705 -19.81 8.34 -61.40
N PHE A 706 -19.72 9.65 -61.67
CA PHE A 706 -19.29 10.16 -62.98
C PHE A 706 -17.80 9.86 -63.25
N ALA A 707 -16.94 10.03 -62.24
CA ALA A 707 -15.51 9.76 -62.37
C ALA A 707 -15.23 8.27 -62.64
N LEU A 708 -15.98 7.38 -61.97
CA LEU A 708 -15.85 5.93 -62.09
C LEU A 708 -16.15 5.43 -63.52
N LEU A 709 -17.15 6.01 -64.20
CA LEU A 709 -17.44 5.70 -65.60
C LEU A 709 -16.24 6.06 -66.50
N GLY A 710 -15.59 7.19 -66.23
CA GLY A 710 -14.36 7.57 -66.92
C GLY A 710 -13.20 6.62 -66.67
N TRP A 711 -13.00 6.19 -65.41
CA TRP A 711 -11.92 5.28 -65.03
C TRP A 711 -12.12 3.86 -65.59
N LEU A 712 -13.35 3.36 -65.61
CA LEU A 712 -13.66 2.05 -66.19
C LEU A 712 -13.44 2.03 -67.70
N ARG A 713 -13.84 3.10 -68.42
CA ARG A 713 -13.57 3.25 -69.86
C ARG A 713 -12.09 3.43 -70.21
N TRP A 714 -11.28 3.87 -69.25
CA TRP A 714 -9.83 3.98 -69.42
C TRP A 714 -9.12 2.66 -69.07
N GLY A 715 -9.60 1.96 -68.05
CA GLY A 715 -9.00 0.71 -67.58
C GLY A 715 -9.26 -0.50 -68.47
N TRP A 716 -10.34 -0.47 -69.25
CA TRP A 716 -10.80 -1.51 -70.19
C TRP A 716 -10.87 -0.95 -71.60
#